data_AF-A0AAD5S342-F1
#
_entry.id   AF-A0AAD5S342-F1
#
_cell.length_a   1.000
_cell.length_b   1.000
_cell.length_c   1.000
_cell.angle_alpha   90.00
_cell.angle_beta   90.00
_cell.angle_gamma   90.00
#
_symmetry.space_group_name_H-M   'P 1'
#
loop_
_entity.id
_entity.type
_entity.pdbx_description
1 polymer ?
#
loop_
_entity_poly.entity_id
_entity_poly.type
_entity_poly.pdbx_seq_one_letter_code
_entity_poly.pdbx_strand_id
1 'polypeptide(L)'
;MTVLHECKILKTYQGYFAQLSVVADKANDRKPALLTPVLVVDTSGSMGHHAARLIKTVLPDVLTNLSYPPATPVYLITYHSTTKAQLLTVEGLRGLGRIEQGGTYMAPVPSTLLPILIPEKQTDPSPGFLIITISDGEIFDQELTLKNAETLAESIKGAPVGTIRSHAIRFDTGGQADTRALSSLLQLDNSGLPVELVSLHQRTADNECVKTIAEAVSDSGSTMTLSLTGSTLRRFPWAAEESTTLPVHEGQNTLWLTSLPSQMTIDGENVKMTVEDATLSRETFQRLLTKPFTSFLQRARVLKVVNTPTSLSEVSRMVDYFDGLERSWDVQESLLEESAPSAIHTTPLEKRKNRLKKHISKTATSLRNQFNAIMNDSKVGAMNSSQQAEYLRNVDMTKNTARGLARRGADSSGAFDFDETCRKEIRKMHENLSELEEIDDSNHLVSFYSRATTLEGIKTVCNLVDEEILDQCTTPQILELFNIVGIPVDAPVGDFPDPMSYRINKVFLDCYVSLSDVLVYRVESGGNDLETPGTRQPIVNVIPIFEDPRLVQFLRKHAPTMMEYLASVGMRRVVVDVSMTSGYSVLSAIWKMVEVLGRNGEDRSERAVRVFLHLIDQLPVVVGGYFAHTYSLLDCGVNAEEGRAYHLMNNGVTNMMVAVLKGLREGGLFFVEKMMRGLYTFEVWQAVRKRYRGSEVGAGEVERMTEGIWGVDFGKWRVPVTPLFEKDVEEGEVQEEWPDEFDEGYVGELLKDCWYVDFLTYIPKLFSIAVQTDIDEDEKVSLIKNLPPFDDSVKASVLGVESLKEFTECCLVQALVYTTKKMRVDEETGLPLLPDPGHKQGREELYRKTLREVYLRRWREDLKEKTREEDRVLGEMLRDALVEAQTVDEFVRVLREGVQKGTRTSCLKGPSDEVFKVVEAAFFVKVEDGTEKIPLHAEKLATLITASLPFESIPEPLP
;
A
#
# COMPACT_ATOMS: atom_id res chain seq x y z
N MET A 1 -28.15 55.30 -35.46
CA MET A 1 -27.07 55.01 -34.49
C MET A 1 -26.70 53.55 -34.65
N THR A 2 -25.60 53.28 -35.34
CA THR A 2 -25.08 51.92 -35.51
C THR A 2 -24.45 51.53 -34.18
N VAL A 3 -25.00 50.53 -33.50
CA VAL A 3 -24.45 50.05 -32.23
C VAL A 3 -23.14 49.34 -32.55
N LEU A 4 -22.01 49.91 -32.11
CA LEU A 4 -20.66 49.41 -32.37
C LEU A 4 -20.23 48.30 -31.37
N HIS A 5 -20.84 48.24 -30.19
CA HIS A 5 -20.44 47.33 -29.11
C HIS A 5 -21.65 46.58 -28.53
N GLU A 6 -21.54 45.26 -28.39
CA GLU A 6 -22.59 44.41 -27.82
C GLU A 6 -22.03 43.58 -26.65
N CYS A 7 -22.79 43.50 -25.56
CA CYS A 7 -22.45 42.75 -24.36
C CYS A 7 -23.59 41.79 -23.99
N LYS A 8 -23.30 40.48 -23.92
CA LYS A 8 -24.23 39.45 -23.46
C LYS A 8 -23.93 39.08 -22.02
N ILE A 9 -24.94 39.12 -21.15
CA ILE A 9 -24.78 38.90 -19.71
C ILE A 9 -25.59 37.68 -19.29
N LEU A 10 -24.93 36.73 -18.62
CA LEU A 10 -25.50 35.49 -18.10
C LEU A 10 -25.37 35.46 -16.58
N LYS A 11 -26.37 34.92 -15.89
CA LYS A 11 -26.31 34.75 -14.43
C LYS A 11 -25.42 33.55 -14.08
N THR A 12 -24.54 33.72 -13.10
CA THR A 12 -23.69 32.65 -12.54
C THR A 12 -24.09 32.35 -11.10
N TYR A 13 -23.48 31.35 -10.47
CA TYR A 13 -23.74 31.04 -9.06
C TYR A 13 -23.31 32.19 -8.11
N GLN A 14 -22.32 33.00 -8.53
CA GLN A 14 -21.84 34.17 -7.80
C GLN A 14 -21.61 35.35 -8.76
N GLY A 15 -22.64 36.19 -8.92
CA GLY A 15 -22.61 37.36 -9.82
C GLY A 15 -23.03 37.02 -11.25
N TYR A 16 -22.44 37.71 -12.22
CA TYR A 16 -22.76 37.57 -13.65
C TYR A 16 -21.50 37.40 -14.48
N PHE A 17 -21.66 36.65 -15.56
CA PHE A 17 -20.68 36.49 -16.62
C PHE A 17 -21.09 37.37 -17.80
N ALA A 18 -20.15 38.12 -18.37
CA ALA A 18 -20.42 38.97 -19.51
C ALA A 18 -19.43 38.73 -20.66
N GLN A 19 -19.97 38.52 -21.86
CA GLN A 19 -19.19 38.43 -23.09
C GLN A 19 -19.40 39.72 -23.89
N LEU A 20 -18.33 40.51 -24.00
CA LEU A 20 -18.33 41.81 -24.64
C LEU A 20 -17.64 41.72 -26.01
N SER A 21 -18.36 42.05 -27.08
CA SER A 21 -17.81 42.17 -28.43
C SER A 21 -17.51 43.63 -28.74
N VAL A 22 -16.22 43.94 -28.87
CA VAL A 22 -15.71 45.27 -29.19
C VAL A 22 -15.33 45.31 -30.66
N VAL A 23 -15.87 46.25 -31.43
CA VAL A 23 -15.54 46.44 -32.85
C VAL A 23 -14.70 47.71 -32.95
N ALA A 24 -13.53 47.66 -33.61
CA ALA A 24 -12.79 48.88 -33.87
C ALA A 24 -13.56 49.78 -34.83
N ASP A 25 -13.78 51.03 -34.42
CA ASP A 25 -14.43 52.01 -35.27
C ASP A 25 -13.47 52.45 -36.37
N LYS A 26 -13.67 51.94 -37.59
CA LYS A 26 -12.84 52.29 -38.77
C LYS A 26 -12.92 53.78 -39.15
N ALA A 27 -13.88 54.54 -38.60
CA ALA A 27 -14.06 55.96 -38.91
C ALA A 27 -13.16 56.88 -38.06
N ASN A 28 -12.66 56.41 -36.92
CA ASN A 28 -11.71 57.14 -36.09
C ASN A 28 -10.31 56.59 -36.34
N ASP A 29 -9.47 57.35 -37.05
CA ASP A 29 -8.05 57.06 -37.38
C ASP A 29 -7.13 57.10 -36.11
N ARG A 30 -7.69 56.78 -34.93
CA ARG A 30 -6.96 56.67 -33.67
C ARG A 30 -6.10 55.43 -33.72
N LYS A 31 -4.82 55.62 -34.06
CA LYS A 31 -3.81 54.57 -33.90
C LYS A 31 -3.83 54.03 -32.46
N PRO A 32 -3.86 52.70 -32.28
CA PRO A 32 -3.71 52.05 -30.98
C PRO A 32 -2.62 52.68 -30.11
N ALA A 33 -2.91 52.93 -28.84
CA ALA A 33 -1.86 53.20 -27.87
C ALA A 33 -1.07 51.91 -27.65
N LEU A 34 0.15 51.85 -28.20
CA LEU A 34 1.05 50.71 -28.02
C LEU A 34 1.54 50.67 -26.55
N LEU A 35 1.60 49.48 -25.96
CA LEU A 35 2.16 49.28 -24.63
C LEU A 35 3.65 49.64 -24.63
N THR A 36 4.13 50.29 -23.58
CA THR A 36 5.54 50.66 -23.45
C THR A 36 6.40 49.41 -23.28
N PRO A 37 7.36 49.11 -24.17
CA PRO A 37 8.17 47.90 -24.07
C PRO A 37 9.19 47.98 -22.93
N VAL A 38 9.25 46.91 -22.14
CA VAL A 38 10.24 46.67 -21.09
C VAL A 38 10.90 45.32 -21.37
N LEU A 39 12.15 45.35 -21.83
CA LEU A 39 12.94 44.18 -22.16
C LEU A 39 13.82 43.83 -20.96
N VAL A 40 13.60 42.67 -20.36
CA VAL A 40 14.42 42.14 -19.26
C VAL A 40 15.29 41.03 -19.82
N VAL A 41 16.58 41.28 -20.02
CA VAL A 41 17.46 40.34 -20.74
C VAL A 41 18.64 39.93 -19.88
N ASP A 42 18.80 38.62 -19.75
CA ASP A 42 19.97 37.99 -19.14
C ASP A 42 21.22 38.20 -20.02
N THR A 43 22.26 38.76 -19.40
CA THR A 43 23.55 39.05 -20.04
C THR A 43 24.70 38.29 -19.39
N SER A 44 24.40 37.24 -18.64
CA SER A 44 25.38 36.39 -17.97
C SER A 44 26.34 35.67 -18.94
N GLY A 45 27.37 35.05 -18.36
CA GLY A 45 28.37 34.29 -19.12
C GLY A 45 27.78 33.15 -19.95
N SER A 46 26.74 32.48 -19.47
CA SER A 46 26.05 31.36 -20.15
C SER A 46 25.26 31.82 -21.37
N MET A 47 24.67 33.03 -21.31
CA MET A 47 24.03 33.68 -22.45
C MET A 47 25.02 34.22 -23.49
N GLY A 48 26.25 34.58 -23.06
CA GLY A 48 27.39 34.86 -23.94
C GLY A 48 27.08 35.76 -25.14
N HIS A 49 27.40 35.28 -26.36
CA HIS A 49 27.12 36.01 -27.60
C HIS A 49 25.63 36.03 -27.99
N HIS A 50 24.80 35.16 -27.39
CA HIS A 50 23.36 35.11 -27.64
C HIS A 50 22.63 36.30 -27.04
N ALA A 51 23.05 36.82 -25.88
CA ALA A 51 22.49 38.06 -25.33
C ALA A 51 22.65 39.24 -26.31
N ALA A 52 23.84 39.38 -26.92
CA ALA A 52 24.10 40.43 -27.91
C ALA A 52 23.26 40.23 -29.18
N ARG A 53 23.14 39.00 -29.66
CA ARG A 53 22.28 38.62 -30.79
C ARG A 53 20.80 38.97 -30.51
N LEU A 54 20.31 38.63 -29.33
CA LEU A 54 18.92 38.89 -28.92
C LEU A 54 18.63 40.39 -28.87
N ILE A 55 19.51 41.17 -28.23
CA ILE A 55 19.31 42.61 -28.03
C ILE A 55 19.47 43.41 -29.33
N LYS A 56 20.46 43.07 -30.17
CA LYS A 56 20.81 43.89 -31.34
C LYS A 56 20.06 43.52 -32.61
N THR A 57 19.63 42.27 -32.71
CA THR A 57 19.03 41.72 -33.94
C THR A 57 17.59 41.28 -33.69
N VAL A 58 17.37 40.34 -32.78
CA VAL A 58 16.06 39.69 -32.62
C VAL A 58 15.00 40.64 -32.03
N LEU A 59 15.25 41.25 -30.87
CA LEU A 59 14.26 42.08 -30.17
C LEU A 59 13.84 43.34 -30.95
N PRO A 60 14.75 44.08 -31.64
CA PRO A 60 14.35 45.19 -32.50
C PRO A 60 13.42 44.74 -33.64
N ASP A 61 13.69 43.58 -34.24
CA ASP A 61 12.89 43.03 -35.33
C ASP A 61 11.53 42.50 -34.80
N VAL A 62 11.49 41.92 -33.59
CA VAL A 62 10.25 41.58 -32.89
C VAL A 62 9.37 42.81 -32.69
N LEU A 63 9.93 43.89 -32.13
CA LEU A 63 9.18 45.12 -31.89
C LEU A 63 8.71 45.75 -33.22
N THR A 64 9.55 45.70 -34.26
CA THR A 64 9.17 46.17 -35.60
C THR A 64 8.01 45.34 -36.18
N ASN A 65 8.02 44.01 -36.01
CA ASN A 65 6.92 43.12 -36.42
C ASN A 65 5.63 43.38 -35.65
N LEU A 66 5.74 43.80 -34.38
CA LEU A 66 4.62 44.27 -33.56
C LEU A 66 4.21 45.72 -33.88
N SER A 67 4.68 46.27 -35.00
CA SER A 67 4.37 47.61 -35.49
C SER A 67 4.86 48.76 -34.61
N TYR A 68 5.88 48.55 -33.77
CA TYR A 68 6.51 49.63 -33.00
C TYR A 68 7.41 50.50 -33.91
N PRO A 69 7.21 51.83 -33.93
CA PRO A 69 8.10 52.74 -34.64
C PRO A 69 9.57 52.66 -34.15
N PRO A 70 10.57 52.88 -35.03
CA PRO A 70 11.99 52.86 -34.65
C PRO A 70 12.37 53.84 -33.53
N ALA A 71 11.61 54.93 -33.39
CA ALA A 71 11.81 55.96 -32.37
C ALA A 71 11.11 55.68 -31.03
N THR A 72 10.35 54.58 -30.92
CA THR A 72 9.60 54.26 -29.70
C THR A 72 10.55 54.01 -28.54
N PRO A 73 10.34 54.65 -27.36
CA PRO A 73 11.12 54.37 -26.16
C PRO A 73 10.94 52.92 -25.69
N VAL A 74 12.04 52.29 -25.28
CA VAL A 74 12.13 50.92 -24.76
C VAL A 74 12.98 50.94 -23.51
N TYR A 75 12.45 50.43 -22.40
CA TYR A 75 13.24 50.18 -21.20
C TYR A 75 13.98 48.86 -21.38
N LEU A 76 15.31 48.90 -21.41
CA LEU A 76 16.13 47.70 -21.40
C LEU A 76 16.74 47.52 -20.01
N ILE A 77 16.35 46.44 -19.34
CA ILE A 77 16.90 45.97 -18.07
C ILE A 77 17.79 44.78 -18.38
N THR A 78 19.10 44.96 -18.27
CA THR A 78 20.06 43.86 -18.37
C THR A 78 20.48 43.43 -16.98
N TYR A 79 20.64 42.13 -16.76
CA TYR A 79 21.17 41.61 -15.51
C TYR A 79 22.27 40.58 -15.73
N HIS A 80 23.27 40.64 -14.85
CA HIS A 80 24.33 39.66 -14.66
C HIS A 80 24.67 39.65 -13.16
N SER A 81 25.92 39.87 -12.76
CA SER A 81 26.33 40.24 -11.40
C SER A 81 25.80 41.60 -10.93
N THR A 82 25.37 42.47 -11.84
CA THR A 82 24.65 43.72 -11.54
C THR A 82 23.42 43.86 -12.42
N THR A 83 22.43 44.63 -11.97
CA THR A 83 21.24 44.98 -12.76
C THR A 83 21.33 46.42 -13.22
N LYS A 84 21.11 46.67 -14.50
CA LYS A 84 21.15 48.01 -15.10
C LYS A 84 19.90 48.24 -15.94
N ALA A 85 19.17 49.30 -15.65
CA ALA A 85 18.09 49.80 -16.48
C ALA A 85 18.56 50.99 -17.31
N GLN A 86 18.19 51.02 -18.58
CA GLN A 86 18.43 52.15 -19.48
C GLN A 86 17.24 52.35 -20.43
N LEU A 87 16.93 53.60 -20.73
CA LEU A 87 15.90 53.97 -21.69
C LEU A 87 16.56 54.19 -23.06
N LEU A 88 16.16 53.41 -24.05
CA LEU A 88 16.66 53.45 -25.43
C LEU A 88 15.49 53.61 -26.40
N THR A 89 15.76 53.75 -27.69
CA THR A 89 14.75 53.58 -28.74
C THR A 89 14.86 52.19 -29.35
N VAL A 90 13.83 51.74 -30.08
CA VAL A 90 13.87 50.48 -30.86
C VAL A 90 15.12 50.44 -31.76
N GLU A 91 15.44 51.54 -32.45
CA GLU A 91 16.66 51.63 -33.26
C GLU A 91 17.94 51.68 -32.41
N GLY A 92 17.88 52.35 -31.25
CA GLY A 92 18.99 52.45 -30.30
C GLY A 92 19.45 51.09 -29.75
N LEU A 93 18.58 50.08 -29.73
CA LEU A 93 18.94 48.71 -29.36
C LEU A 93 20.01 48.10 -30.29
N ARG A 94 19.97 48.42 -31.60
CA ARG A 94 20.94 47.90 -32.60
C ARG A 94 22.35 48.45 -32.37
N GLY A 95 22.46 49.65 -31.82
CA GLY A 95 23.73 50.37 -31.60
C GLY A 95 24.42 50.11 -30.25
N LEU A 96 23.88 49.21 -29.41
CA LEU A 96 24.45 48.93 -28.09
C LEU A 96 25.88 48.36 -28.16
N GLY A 97 26.73 48.74 -27.21
CA GLY A 97 28.14 48.33 -27.13
C GLY A 97 28.36 46.84 -26.79
N ARG A 98 29.58 46.49 -26.36
CA ARG A 98 29.90 45.14 -25.86
C ARG A 98 29.10 44.88 -24.57
N ILE A 99 28.51 43.70 -24.47
CA ILE A 99 27.73 43.28 -23.31
C ILE A 99 28.67 42.59 -22.32
N GLU A 100 28.58 43.00 -21.05
CA GLU A 100 29.45 42.54 -19.96
C GLU A 100 29.19 41.07 -19.59
N GLN A 101 30.18 40.40 -18.99
CA GLN A 101 30.12 38.98 -18.61
C GLN A 101 30.23 38.86 -17.09
N GLY A 102 29.36 38.05 -16.48
CA GLY A 102 29.29 37.84 -15.03
C GLY A 102 28.36 36.68 -14.67
N GLY A 103 28.06 36.51 -13.37
CA GLY A 103 27.06 35.54 -12.91
C GLY A 103 25.63 35.95 -13.28
N THR A 104 24.65 35.09 -13.02
CA THR A 104 23.23 35.32 -13.34
C THR A 104 22.44 35.65 -12.08
N TYR A 105 22.39 36.94 -11.68
CA TYR A 105 21.66 37.40 -10.50
C TYR A 105 20.45 38.25 -10.90
N MET A 106 19.25 37.68 -10.76
CA MET A 106 17.99 38.28 -11.21
C MET A 106 17.26 39.01 -10.06
N ALA A 107 17.63 38.79 -8.80
CA ALA A 107 16.89 39.32 -7.67
C ALA A 107 16.71 40.85 -7.65
N PRO A 108 17.64 41.68 -8.16
CA PRO A 108 17.42 43.13 -8.22
C PRO A 108 16.47 43.59 -9.33
N VAL A 109 16.10 42.71 -10.28
CA VAL A 109 15.22 43.05 -11.41
C VAL A 109 13.83 43.51 -10.95
N PRO A 110 13.09 42.81 -10.08
CA PRO A 110 11.80 43.31 -9.59
C PRO A 110 11.88 44.69 -8.92
N SER A 111 12.92 44.94 -8.11
CA SER A 111 13.14 46.25 -7.49
C SER A 111 13.45 47.35 -8.52
N THR A 112 14.07 46.97 -9.65
CA THR A 112 14.34 47.89 -10.77
C THR A 112 13.09 48.15 -11.61
N LEU A 113 12.20 47.16 -11.74
CA LEU A 113 10.91 47.29 -12.42
C LEU A 113 9.93 48.20 -11.65
N LEU A 114 9.93 48.13 -10.31
CA LEU A 114 9.00 48.90 -9.48
C LEU A 114 8.91 50.40 -9.83
N PRO A 115 10.01 51.18 -9.87
CA PRO A 115 9.95 52.61 -10.21
C PRO A 115 9.63 52.89 -11.69
N ILE A 116 9.76 51.90 -12.58
CA ILE A 116 9.36 52.02 -13.99
C ILE A 116 7.85 51.85 -14.12
N LEU A 117 7.29 50.86 -13.44
CA LEU A 117 5.87 50.52 -13.49
C LEU A 117 5.02 51.49 -12.66
N ILE A 118 5.57 51.98 -11.54
CA ILE A 118 4.93 52.88 -10.58
C ILE A 118 5.85 54.10 -10.31
N PRO A 119 5.83 55.13 -11.17
CA PRO A 119 6.65 56.31 -10.97
C PRO A 119 6.13 57.15 -9.78
N GLU A 120 7.01 57.56 -8.85
CA GLU A 120 6.65 58.32 -7.62
C GLU A 120 5.90 59.65 -7.85
N LYS A 121 5.89 60.19 -9.08
CA LYS A 121 5.36 61.53 -9.41
C LYS A 121 4.15 61.53 -10.35
N GLN A 122 3.53 60.39 -10.61
CA GLN A 122 2.43 60.31 -11.58
C GLN A 122 1.06 60.46 -10.90
N THR A 123 0.32 61.51 -11.28
CA THR A 123 -1.08 61.74 -10.88
C THR A 123 -2.10 61.19 -11.90
N ASP A 124 -1.62 60.82 -13.09
CA ASP A 124 -2.41 60.18 -14.15
C ASP A 124 -2.15 58.67 -14.18
N PRO A 125 -3.09 57.85 -14.69
CA PRO A 125 -2.90 56.42 -14.86
C PRO A 125 -1.64 56.15 -15.68
N SER A 126 -0.75 55.30 -15.15
CA SER A 126 0.51 54.91 -15.79
C SER A 126 0.23 54.28 -17.16
N PRO A 127 1.06 54.52 -18.19
CA PRO A 127 0.90 53.85 -19.48
C PRO A 127 0.93 52.33 -19.32
N GLY A 128 0.29 51.60 -20.23
CA GLY A 128 0.43 50.14 -20.26
C GLY A 128 1.87 49.72 -20.61
N PHE A 129 2.28 48.54 -20.16
CA PHE A 129 3.63 47.98 -20.34
C PHE A 129 3.59 46.60 -20.99
N LEU A 130 4.55 46.34 -21.87
CA LEU A 130 4.85 45.02 -22.42
C LEU A 130 6.20 44.56 -21.88
N ILE A 131 6.19 43.62 -20.95
CA ILE A 131 7.38 43.04 -20.34
C ILE A 131 7.76 41.76 -21.10
N ILE A 132 8.97 41.73 -21.65
CA ILE A 132 9.54 40.54 -22.29
C ILE A 132 10.80 40.15 -21.51
N THR A 133 10.73 39.04 -20.78
CA THR A 133 11.83 38.51 -19.98
C THR A 133 12.51 37.36 -20.70
N ILE A 134 13.82 37.44 -20.91
CA ILE A 134 14.62 36.41 -21.59
C ILE A 134 15.78 35.97 -20.70
N SER A 135 15.93 34.67 -20.49
CA SER A 135 17.05 34.04 -19.78
C SER A 135 17.22 32.60 -20.24
N ASP A 136 18.39 32.02 -20.07
CA ASP A 136 18.57 30.57 -20.18
C ASP A 136 18.02 29.80 -18.97
N GLY A 137 17.79 30.50 -17.86
CA GLY A 137 17.22 30.00 -16.61
C GLY A 137 18.26 29.68 -15.53
N GLU A 138 19.56 29.91 -15.75
CA GLU A 138 20.60 29.56 -14.77
C GLU A 138 20.76 30.64 -13.69
N ILE A 139 19.67 31.02 -13.03
CA ILE A 139 19.64 32.10 -12.04
C ILE A 139 20.18 31.61 -10.70
N PHE A 140 21.16 32.31 -10.11
CA PHE A 140 21.81 31.90 -8.86
C PHE A 140 21.03 32.33 -7.59
N ASP A 141 20.28 33.42 -7.65
CA ASP A 141 19.57 34.05 -6.52
C ASP A 141 18.05 33.85 -6.62
N GLN A 142 17.63 32.63 -6.91
CA GLN A 142 16.25 32.29 -7.23
C GLN A 142 15.27 32.63 -6.11
N GLU A 143 15.56 32.21 -4.88
CA GLU A 143 14.68 32.46 -3.72
C GLU A 143 14.47 33.95 -3.47
N LEU A 144 15.54 34.74 -3.62
CA LEU A 144 15.46 36.20 -3.47
C LEU A 144 14.70 36.83 -4.64
N THR A 145 14.87 36.32 -5.86
CA THR A 145 14.12 36.74 -7.04
C THR A 145 12.63 36.48 -6.87
N LEU A 146 12.24 35.29 -6.40
CA LEU A 146 10.85 34.91 -6.12
C LEU A 146 10.22 35.86 -5.10
N LYS A 147 10.90 36.10 -3.99
CA LYS A 147 10.44 37.02 -2.94
C LYS A 147 10.28 38.45 -3.45
N ASN A 148 11.24 38.95 -4.23
CA ASN A 148 11.19 40.31 -4.76
C ASN A 148 10.11 40.46 -5.85
N ALA A 149 9.90 39.42 -6.67
CA ALA A 149 8.84 39.38 -7.67
C ALA A 149 7.45 39.33 -7.02
N GLU A 150 7.28 38.57 -5.94
CA GLU A 150 6.05 38.55 -5.14
C GLU A 150 5.75 39.94 -4.54
N THR A 151 6.76 40.56 -3.93
CA THR A 151 6.64 41.94 -3.39
C THR A 151 6.22 42.94 -4.46
N LEU A 152 6.79 42.84 -5.67
CA LEU A 152 6.41 43.67 -6.80
C LEU A 152 4.98 43.40 -7.26
N ALA A 153 4.58 42.13 -7.35
CA ALA A 153 3.23 41.74 -7.75
C ALA A 153 2.16 42.28 -6.79
N GLU A 154 2.43 42.22 -5.48
CA GLU A 154 1.56 42.82 -4.46
C GLU A 154 1.49 44.35 -4.59
N SER A 155 2.63 44.99 -4.86
CA SER A 155 2.70 46.44 -5.06
C SER A 155 1.90 46.91 -6.27
N ILE A 156 1.85 46.11 -7.34
CA ILE A 156 1.07 46.41 -8.56
C ILE A 156 -0.43 46.28 -8.30
N LYS A 157 -0.89 45.28 -7.53
CA LYS A 157 -2.32 45.05 -7.24
C LYS A 157 -3.01 46.26 -6.59
N GLY A 158 -2.26 47.05 -5.79
CA GLY A 158 -2.79 48.24 -5.10
C GLY A 158 -2.53 49.58 -5.80
N ALA A 159 -1.85 49.59 -6.95
CA ALA A 159 -1.38 50.82 -7.59
C ALA A 159 -2.14 51.11 -8.91
N PRO A 160 -2.27 52.39 -9.32
CA PRO A 160 -2.91 52.77 -10.58
C PRO A 160 -2.00 52.51 -11.80
N VAL A 161 -1.61 51.25 -11.99
CA VAL A 161 -0.78 50.82 -13.11
C VAL A 161 -1.66 50.46 -14.30
N GLY A 162 -1.24 50.87 -15.50
CA GLY A 162 -1.89 50.46 -16.75
C GLY A 162 -1.78 48.95 -17.00
N THR A 163 -2.25 48.51 -18.16
CA THR A 163 -2.17 47.10 -18.54
C THR A 163 -0.71 46.63 -18.65
N ILE A 164 -0.32 45.61 -17.89
CA ILE A 164 0.94 44.89 -17.96
C ILE A 164 0.69 43.57 -18.68
N ARG A 165 1.34 43.40 -19.83
CA ARG A 165 1.53 42.09 -20.48
C ARG A 165 2.91 41.57 -20.10
N SER A 166 2.98 40.40 -19.49
CA SER A 166 4.27 39.80 -19.10
C SER A 166 4.50 38.48 -19.82
N HIS A 167 5.61 38.40 -20.54
CA HIS A 167 6.03 37.22 -21.28
C HIS A 167 7.42 36.79 -20.79
N ALA A 168 7.61 35.47 -20.68
CA ALA A 168 8.88 34.88 -20.31
C ALA A 168 9.33 33.92 -21.42
N ILE A 169 10.59 34.04 -21.81
CA ILE A 169 11.21 33.25 -22.87
C ILE A 169 12.44 32.58 -22.27
N ARG A 170 12.42 31.26 -22.23
CA ARG A 170 13.60 30.45 -21.93
C ARG A 170 14.43 30.29 -23.20
N PHE A 171 15.67 30.74 -23.18
CA PHE A 171 16.61 30.60 -24.29
C PHE A 171 17.61 29.48 -24.00
N ASP A 172 17.39 28.28 -24.54
CA ASP A 172 18.15 27.08 -24.21
C ASP A 172 19.58 27.12 -24.80
N THR A 173 20.56 27.35 -23.91
CA THR A 173 22.00 27.40 -24.20
C THR A 173 22.73 26.06 -23.93
N GLY A 174 22.02 25.01 -23.49
CA GLY A 174 22.56 23.66 -23.31
C GLY A 174 22.58 23.11 -21.87
N GLY A 175 21.93 23.78 -20.91
CA GLY A 175 21.79 23.36 -19.51
C GLY A 175 20.35 23.09 -19.06
N GLN A 176 20.15 22.23 -18.06
CA GLN A 176 18.85 22.00 -17.39
C GLN A 176 18.58 23.07 -16.32
N ALA A 177 18.41 24.31 -16.75
CA ALA A 177 18.30 25.46 -15.86
C ALA A 177 16.91 25.64 -15.22
N ASP A 178 16.85 26.11 -13.96
CA ASP A 178 15.62 26.29 -13.18
C ASP A 178 14.82 27.52 -13.61
N THR A 179 13.62 27.30 -14.15
CA THR A 179 12.76 28.36 -14.69
C THR A 179 11.88 29.05 -13.65
N ARG A 180 11.94 28.71 -12.36
CA ARG A 180 11.07 29.30 -11.31
C ARG A 180 11.27 30.81 -11.19
N ALA A 181 12.51 31.25 -11.11
CA ALA A 181 12.84 32.67 -11.01
C ALA A 181 12.44 33.44 -12.27
N LEU A 182 12.67 32.87 -13.47
CA LEU A 182 12.21 33.43 -14.75
C LEU A 182 10.67 33.52 -14.81
N SER A 183 9.97 32.44 -14.44
CA SER A 183 8.51 32.35 -14.47
C SER A 183 7.85 33.24 -13.42
N SER A 184 8.57 33.65 -12.38
CA SER A 184 8.05 34.55 -11.34
C SER A 184 7.60 35.90 -11.89
N LEU A 185 8.18 36.39 -13.00
CA LEU A 185 7.73 37.65 -13.62
C LEU A 185 6.42 37.50 -14.41
N LEU A 186 6.00 36.27 -14.74
CA LEU A 186 4.72 36.02 -15.39
C LEU A 186 3.54 36.38 -14.47
N GLN A 187 3.74 36.34 -13.15
CA GLN A 187 2.71 36.72 -12.18
C GLN A 187 2.33 38.21 -12.23
N LEU A 188 3.18 39.04 -12.86
CA LEU A 188 2.94 40.48 -13.07
C LEU A 188 1.90 40.75 -14.16
N ASP A 189 1.58 39.76 -15.01
CA ASP A 189 0.60 39.96 -16.07
C ASP A 189 -0.76 40.35 -15.49
N ASN A 190 -1.18 41.57 -15.85
CA ASN A 190 -2.43 42.14 -15.40
C ASN A 190 -3.52 42.19 -16.52
N SER A 191 -3.29 41.55 -17.67
CA SER A 191 -4.14 41.68 -18.86
C SER A 191 -5.34 40.73 -18.91
N GLY A 192 -5.25 39.57 -18.25
CA GLY A 192 -6.29 38.54 -18.30
C GLY A 192 -6.23 37.61 -19.53
N LEU A 193 -5.25 37.80 -20.40
CA LEU A 193 -4.95 36.90 -21.53
C LEU A 193 -4.06 35.72 -21.06
N PRO A 194 -3.95 34.64 -21.86
CA PRO A 194 -3.04 33.53 -21.58
C PRO A 194 -1.61 34.01 -21.33
N VAL A 195 -0.94 33.35 -20.39
CA VAL A 195 0.44 33.64 -19.99
C VAL A 195 1.25 32.37 -20.19
N GLU A 196 2.24 32.44 -21.07
CA GLU A 196 3.01 31.27 -21.51
C GLU A 196 4.51 31.48 -21.34
N LEU A 197 5.20 30.41 -20.91
CA LEU A 197 6.65 30.32 -20.95
C LEU A 197 7.08 29.76 -22.31
N VAL A 198 7.56 30.63 -23.19
CA VAL A 198 8.04 30.24 -24.52
C VAL A 198 9.46 29.69 -24.40
N SER A 199 9.82 28.68 -25.18
CA SER A 199 11.19 28.15 -25.21
C SER A 199 11.78 28.24 -26.60
N LEU A 200 12.99 28.77 -26.70
CA LEU A 200 13.75 28.90 -27.94
C LEU A 200 15.09 28.21 -27.79
N HIS A 201 15.55 27.50 -28.81
CA HIS A 201 16.87 26.89 -28.79
C HIS A 201 17.91 27.90 -29.29
N GLN A 202 19.11 27.90 -28.71
CA GLN A 202 20.22 28.76 -29.20
C GLN A 202 20.54 28.63 -30.70
N ARG A 203 20.18 27.50 -31.33
CA ARG A 203 20.41 27.21 -32.76
C ARG A 203 19.27 27.69 -33.67
N THR A 204 18.14 28.11 -33.12
CA THR A 204 17.01 28.64 -33.89
C THR A 204 17.45 29.86 -34.68
N ALA A 205 17.06 29.97 -35.96
CA ALA A 205 17.46 31.09 -36.82
C ALA A 205 16.80 32.41 -36.39
N ASP A 206 17.43 33.56 -36.68
CA ASP A 206 16.92 34.88 -36.24
C ASP A 206 15.47 35.13 -36.65
N ASN A 207 15.13 34.90 -37.93
CA ASN A 207 13.77 35.09 -38.44
C ASN A 207 12.74 34.21 -37.71
N GLU A 208 13.13 33.00 -37.31
CA GLU A 208 12.26 32.08 -36.58
C GLU A 208 12.10 32.48 -35.12
N CYS A 209 13.18 32.95 -34.46
CA CYS A 209 13.12 33.56 -33.13
C CYS A 209 12.18 34.78 -33.15
N VAL A 210 12.36 35.68 -34.13
CA VAL A 210 11.54 36.89 -34.28
C VAL A 210 10.08 36.52 -34.46
N LYS A 211 9.77 35.58 -35.35
CA LYS A 211 8.40 35.11 -35.59
C LYS A 211 7.78 34.52 -34.33
N THR A 212 8.48 33.61 -33.65
CA THR A 212 7.96 32.91 -32.47
C THR A 212 7.70 33.87 -31.31
N ILE A 213 8.61 34.81 -31.05
CA ILE A 213 8.43 35.81 -30.00
C ILE A 213 7.30 36.77 -30.37
N ALA A 214 7.24 37.24 -31.63
CA ALA A 214 6.19 38.15 -32.07
C ALA A 214 4.81 37.49 -32.00
N GLU A 215 4.66 36.22 -32.39
CA GLU A 215 3.41 35.46 -32.28
C GLU A 215 2.99 35.24 -30.83
N ALA A 216 3.94 34.96 -29.92
CA ALA A 216 3.64 34.82 -28.50
C ALA A 216 3.18 36.14 -27.85
N VAL A 217 3.53 37.28 -28.44
CA VAL A 217 3.29 38.63 -27.90
C VAL A 217 2.23 39.40 -28.71
N SER A 218 1.76 38.89 -29.85
CA SER A 218 0.94 39.63 -30.83
C SER A 218 -0.45 40.03 -30.33
N ASP A 219 -0.95 39.40 -29.27
CA ASP A 219 -2.24 39.75 -28.65
C ASP A 219 -2.19 41.04 -27.80
N SER A 220 -1.12 41.83 -27.89
CA SER A 220 -0.92 43.09 -27.17
C SER A 220 -1.60 44.31 -27.83
N GLY A 221 -2.65 44.09 -28.63
CA GLY A 221 -3.40 45.12 -29.35
C GLY A 221 -4.00 46.22 -28.46
N SER A 222 -4.43 47.33 -29.09
CA SER A 222 -5.02 48.51 -28.44
C SER A 222 -5.96 48.16 -27.30
N THR A 223 -5.69 48.72 -26.12
CA THR A 223 -6.59 48.67 -24.97
C THR A 223 -7.51 49.89 -24.99
N MET A 224 -8.83 49.66 -25.08
CA MET A 224 -9.88 50.66 -24.79
C MET A 224 -10.29 50.53 -23.32
N THR A 225 -10.89 51.56 -22.73
CA THR A 225 -11.31 51.50 -21.32
C THR A 225 -12.81 51.27 -21.20
N LEU A 226 -13.21 50.11 -20.71
CA LEU A 226 -14.57 49.83 -20.26
C LEU A 226 -14.81 50.55 -18.92
N SER A 227 -15.93 51.26 -18.79
CA SER A 227 -16.38 51.92 -17.56
C SER A 227 -17.81 51.50 -17.22
N LEU A 228 -18.08 51.23 -15.94
CA LEU A 228 -19.38 50.83 -15.43
C LEU A 228 -19.95 51.83 -14.42
N THR A 229 -21.28 51.97 -14.45
CA THR A 229 -22.05 52.68 -13.43
C THR A 229 -22.94 51.68 -12.67
N GLY A 230 -22.92 51.74 -11.33
CA GLY A 230 -23.80 50.94 -10.46
C GLY A 230 -23.44 49.46 -10.29
N SER A 231 -22.31 49.02 -10.82
CA SER A 231 -21.76 47.67 -10.62
C SER A 231 -20.23 47.70 -10.57
N THR A 232 -19.62 46.62 -10.09
CA THR A 232 -18.17 46.42 -10.09
C THR A 232 -17.79 45.24 -10.97
N LEU A 233 -16.69 45.41 -11.69
CA LEU A 233 -16.00 44.38 -12.46
C LEU A 233 -15.09 43.61 -11.53
N ARG A 234 -15.14 42.30 -11.66
CA ARG A 234 -14.07 41.41 -11.20
C ARG A 234 -13.24 41.01 -12.39
N ARG A 235 -11.93 41.10 -12.21
CA ARG A 235 -10.97 40.72 -13.23
C ARG A 235 -10.93 39.21 -13.46
N PHE A 236 -11.09 38.45 -12.39
CA PHE A 236 -11.27 37.00 -12.39
C PHE A 236 -12.48 36.67 -11.52
N PRO A 237 -13.16 35.54 -11.74
CA PRO A 237 -14.34 35.21 -10.95
C PRO A 237 -14.09 35.11 -9.43
N TRP A 238 -12.88 34.68 -9.06
CA TRP A 238 -12.40 34.53 -7.67
C TRP A 238 -11.56 35.71 -7.17
N ALA A 239 -11.40 36.78 -7.96
CA ALA A 239 -10.66 37.96 -7.54
C ALA A 239 -11.43 38.71 -6.43
N ALA A 240 -10.70 39.16 -5.41
CA ALA A 240 -11.27 39.96 -4.33
C ALA A 240 -11.36 41.46 -4.71
N GLU A 241 -10.52 41.89 -5.65
CA GLU A 241 -10.46 43.27 -6.14
C GLU A 241 -11.62 43.54 -7.10
N GLU A 242 -12.29 44.67 -6.85
CA GLU A 242 -13.44 45.14 -7.60
C GLU A 242 -13.11 46.51 -8.20
N SER A 243 -13.34 46.67 -9.49
CA SER A 243 -13.06 47.92 -10.21
C SER A 243 -14.31 48.41 -10.95
N THR A 244 -14.46 49.72 -11.13
CA THR A 244 -15.49 50.27 -12.02
C THR A 244 -15.00 50.42 -13.46
N THR A 245 -13.71 50.22 -13.70
CA THR A 245 -13.10 50.29 -15.03
C THR A 245 -12.23 49.07 -15.35
N LEU A 246 -12.15 48.69 -16.62
CA LEU A 246 -11.27 47.60 -17.08
C LEU A 246 -10.77 47.87 -18.50
N PRO A 247 -9.48 47.64 -18.80
CA PRO A 247 -9.00 47.64 -20.16
C PRO A 247 -9.63 46.47 -20.95
N VAL A 248 -10.12 46.75 -22.15
CA VAL A 248 -10.71 45.78 -23.10
C VAL A 248 -10.03 45.91 -24.46
N HIS A 249 -9.92 44.81 -25.20
CA HIS A 249 -9.28 44.77 -26.52
C HIS A 249 -10.33 44.69 -27.63
N GLU A 250 -9.93 44.93 -28.87
CA GLU A 250 -10.80 44.65 -30.03
C GLU A 250 -11.13 43.15 -30.10
N GLY A 251 -12.39 42.81 -30.38
CA GLY A 251 -12.86 41.43 -30.44
C GLY A 251 -13.64 41.01 -29.19
N GLN A 252 -13.54 39.73 -28.84
CA GLN A 252 -14.32 39.15 -27.73
C GLN A 252 -13.58 39.24 -26.40
N ASN A 253 -14.17 39.98 -25.47
CA ASN A 253 -13.71 40.15 -24.11
C ASN A 253 -14.59 39.35 -23.15
N THR A 254 -13.96 38.84 -22.10
CA THR A 254 -14.62 38.03 -21.07
C THR A 254 -14.54 38.77 -19.74
N LEU A 255 -15.70 39.00 -19.11
CA LEU A 255 -15.83 39.86 -17.95
C LEU A 255 -16.67 39.18 -16.85
N TRP A 256 -16.38 39.50 -15.59
CA TRP A 256 -17.19 39.09 -14.44
C TRP A 256 -17.73 40.31 -13.73
N LEU A 257 -19.01 40.29 -13.41
CA LEU A 257 -19.73 41.39 -12.78
C LEU A 257 -20.30 40.91 -11.44
N THR A 258 -20.23 41.76 -10.43
CA THR A 258 -20.85 41.48 -9.12
C THR A 258 -22.36 41.64 -9.15
N SER A 259 -22.84 42.58 -9.94
CA SER A 259 -24.25 42.93 -10.13
C SER A 259 -24.50 43.33 -11.58
N LEU A 260 -25.76 43.64 -11.94
CA LEU A 260 -26.05 44.21 -13.27
C LEU A 260 -25.73 45.71 -13.26
N PRO A 261 -24.89 46.22 -14.19
CA PRO A 261 -24.62 47.64 -14.31
C PRO A 261 -25.85 48.40 -14.83
N SER A 262 -26.03 49.64 -14.36
CA SER A 262 -27.06 50.53 -14.91
C SER A 262 -26.64 51.12 -16.26
N GLN A 263 -25.33 51.32 -16.46
CA GLN A 263 -24.73 51.76 -17.72
C GLN A 263 -23.34 51.13 -17.91
N MET A 264 -22.99 50.84 -19.16
CA MET A 264 -21.69 50.31 -19.58
C MET A 264 -21.20 51.11 -20.78
N THR A 265 -20.00 51.70 -20.67
CA THR A 265 -19.41 52.51 -21.74
C THR A 265 -17.98 52.06 -22.07
N ILE A 266 -17.55 52.21 -23.33
CA ILE A 266 -16.15 52.02 -23.77
C ILE A 266 -15.66 53.36 -24.28
N ASP A 267 -14.64 53.93 -23.64
CA ASP A 267 -14.10 55.26 -23.94
C ASP A 267 -15.18 56.36 -24.04
N GLY A 268 -16.27 56.20 -23.28
CA GLY A 268 -17.43 57.11 -23.25
C GLY A 268 -18.58 56.73 -24.18
N GLU A 269 -18.43 55.74 -25.07
CA GLU A 269 -19.51 55.25 -25.95
C GLU A 269 -20.35 54.17 -25.28
N ASN A 270 -21.68 54.23 -25.41
CA ASN A 270 -22.59 53.26 -24.78
C ASN A 270 -22.49 51.87 -25.43
N VAL A 271 -22.38 50.85 -24.59
CA VAL A 271 -22.44 49.43 -24.98
C VAL A 271 -23.89 48.93 -24.88
N LYS A 272 -24.38 48.22 -25.90
CA LYS A 272 -25.69 47.59 -25.86
C LYS A 272 -25.63 46.30 -25.03
N MET A 273 -26.33 46.30 -23.91
CA MET A 273 -26.39 45.16 -23.00
C MET A 273 -27.61 44.28 -23.29
N THR A 274 -27.40 42.97 -23.40
CA THR A 274 -28.45 41.95 -23.51
C THR A 274 -28.29 40.99 -22.33
N VAL A 275 -29.26 40.99 -21.41
CA VAL A 275 -29.27 40.06 -20.27
C VAL A 275 -30.07 38.82 -20.67
N GLU A 276 -29.45 37.66 -20.60
CA GLU A 276 -30.12 36.38 -20.82
C GLU A 276 -30.64 35.85 -19.47
N ASP A 277 -31.92 35.47 -19.41
CA ASP A 277 -32.54 34.90 -18.20
C ASP A 277 -32.03 33.48 -17.86
N ALA A 278 -31.23 32.88 -18.75
CA ALA A 278 -30.62 31.59 -18.52
C ALA A 278 -29.45 31.68 -17.52
N THR A 279 -29.42 30.73 -16.58
CA THR A 279 -28.22 30.51 -15.75
C THR A 279 -27.16 29.80 -16.56
N LEU A 280 -25.89 30.08 -16.28
CA LEU A 280 -24.76 29.48 -16.98
C LEU A 280 -24.76 27.94 -16.79
N SER A 281 -25.20 27.20 -17.81
CA SER A 281 -25.18 25.74 -17.83
C SER A 281 -23.80 25.18 -18.19
N ARG A 282 -23.58 23.87 -17.97
CA ARG A 282 -22.33 23.18 -18.33
C ARG A 282 -22.01 23.28 -19.82
N GLU A 283 -23.02 23.15 -20.69
CA GLU A 283 -22.87 23.32 -22.15
C GLU A 283 -22.52 24.75 -22.53
N THR A 284 -23.20 25.73 -21.91
CA THR A 284 -22.94 27.15 -22.17
C THR A 284 -21.55 27.54 -21.68
N PHE A 285 -21.10 26.99 -20.56
CA PHE A 285 -19.74 27.12 -20.06
C PHE A 285 -18.73 26.54 -21.06
N GLN A 286 -18.88 25.29 -21.49
CA GLN A 286 -17.96 24.69 -22.47
C GLN A 286 -17.90 25.53 -23.76
N ARG A 287 -19.03 26.04 -24.24
CA ARG A 287 -19.05 26.86 -25.45
C ARG A 287 -18.39 28.23 -25.28
N LEU A 288 -18.65 28.93 -24.18
CA LEU A 288 -18.25 30.34 -23.99
C LEU A 288 -16.90 30.50 -23.27
N LEU A 289 -16.53 29.55 -22.41
CA LEU A 289 -15.44 29.69 -21.45
C LEU A 289 -14.26 28.77 -21.71
N THR A 290 -14.26 27.89 -22.73
CA THR A 290 -13.12 26.99 -22.99
C THR A 290 -11.78 27.73 -23.14
N LYS A 291 -11.75 28.84 -23.89
CA LYS A 291 -10.55 29.67 -24.07
C LYS A 291 -10.11 30.35 -22.74
N PRO A 292 -10.99 31.12 -22.05
CA PRO A 292 -10.68 31.68 -20.73
C PRO A 292 -10.26 30.62 -19.70
N PHE A 293 -10.91 29.46 -19.70
CA PHE A 293 -10.63 28.36 -18.78
C PHE A 293 -9.22 27.79 -18.98
N THR A 294 -8.77 27.67 -20.23
CA THR A 294 -7.38 27.28 -20.53
C THR A 294 -6.38 28.27 -19.96
N SER A 295 -6.65 29.58 -20.09
CA SER A 295 -5.84 30.64 -19.46
C SER A 295 -5.81 30.51 -17.92
N PHE A 296 -6.94 30.15 -17.31
CA PHE A 296 -7.02 29.93 -15.87
C PHE A 296 -6.20 28.73 -15.41
N LEU A 297 -6.26 27.61 -16.13
CA LEU A 297 -5.41 26.45 -15.83
C LEU A 297 -3.93 26.80 -15.95
N GLN A 298 -3.53 27.51 -17.00
CA GLN A 298 -2.15 27.99 -17.16
C GLN A 298 -1.72 28.90 -16.00
N ARG A 299 -2.57 29.85 -15.60
CA ARG A 299 -2.31 30.72 -14.44
C ARG A 299 -2.14 29.90 -13.15
N ALA A 300 -3.02 28.94 -12.88
CA ALA A 300 -2.88 28.07 -11.71
C ALA A 300 -1.57 27.29 -11.71
N ARG A 301 -1.10 26.84 -12.88
CA ARG A 301 0.20 26.17 -13.01
C ARG A 301 1.38 27.10 -12.77
N VAL A 302 1.35 28.32 -13.31
CA VAL A 302 2.37 29.34 -13.05
C VAL A 302 2.43 29.63 -11.55
N LEU A 303 1.29 29.88 -10.90
CA LEU A 303 1.20 30.12 -9.46
C LEU A 303 1.71 28.91 -8.64
N LYS A 304 1.43 27.69 -9.10
CA LYS A 304 1.92 26.45 -8.46
C LYS A 304 3.44 26.26 -8.61
N VAL A 305 4.02 26.63 -9.76
CA VAL A 305 5.48 26.59 -9.99
C VAL A 305 6.20 27.67 -9.18
N VAL A 306 5.58 28.86 -9.04
CA VAL A 306 6.08 29.96 -8.17
C VAL A 306 6.04 29.55 -6.70
N ASN A 307 5.00 28.82 -6.28
CA ASN A 307 4.87 28.15 -4.98
C ASN A 307 5.04 29.05 -3.74
N THR A 308 4.64 30.32 -3.82
CA THR A 308 4.62 31.23 -2.65
C THR A 308 3.29 31.12 -1.88
N PRO A 309 3.22 31.51 -0.59
CA PRO A 309 1.97 31.50 0.17
C PRO A 309 0.83 32.26 -0.51
N THR A 310 1.11 33.43 -1.10
CA THR A 310 0.12 34.23 -1.82
C THR A 310 -0.35 33.53 -3.10
N SER A 311 0.57 32.88 -3.83
CA SER A 311 0.26 32.11 -5.03
C SER A 311 -0.62 30.88 -4.72
N LEU A 312 -0.31 30.15 -3.64
CA LEU A 312 -1.10 29.00 -3.19
C LEU A 312 -2.50 29.42 -2.71
N SER A 313 -2.60 30.56 -2.01
CA SER A 313 -3.90 31.14 -1.61
C SER A 313 -4.77 31.51 -2.82
N GLU A 314 -4.16 32.04 -3.89
CA GLU A 314 -4.88 32.30 -5.14
C GLU A 314 -5.35 31.01 -5.83
N VAL A 315 -4.52 29.96 -5.88
CA VAL A 315 -4.91 28.63 -6.40
C VAL A 315 -6.06 28.03 -5.59
N SER A 316 -6.06 28.15 -4.26
CA SER A 316 -7.16 27.69 -3.42
C SER A 316 -8.47 28.41 -3.75
N ARG A 317 -8.45 29.74 -3.91
CA ARG A 317 -9.63 30.51 -4.31
C ARG A 317 -10.15 30.11 -5.70
N MET A 318 -9.25 29.75 -6.63
CA MET A 318 -9.64 29.21 -7.94
C MET A 318 -10.40 27.88 -7.79
N VAL A 319 -9.86 26.95 -7.01
CA VAL A 319 -10.49 25.64 -6.72
C VAL A 319 -11.86 25.82 -6.08
N ASP A 320 -11.96 26.67 -5.06
CA ASP A 320 -13.20 26.94 -4.35
C ASP A 320 -14.28 27.52 -5.28
N TYR A 321 -13.89 28.43 -6.19
CA TYR A 321 -14.82 29.01 -7.16
C TYR A 321 -15.38 27.95 -8.11
N PHE A 322 -14.51 27.13 -8.70
CA PHE A 322 -14.96 26.10 -9.65
C PHE A 322 -15.70 24.93 -8.99
N ASP A 323 -15.41 24.60 -7.73
CA ASP A 323 -16.22 23.67 -6.93
C ASP A 323 -17.62 24.24 -6.68
N GLY A 324 -17.71 25.53 -6.30
CA GLY A 324 -19.01 26.22 -6.15
C GLY A 324 -19.83 26.23 -7.44
N LEU A 325 -19.18 26.47 -8.58
CA LEU A 325 -19.82 26.45 -9.90
C LEU A 325 -20.33 25.05 -10.26
N GLU A 326 -19.54 24.00 -10.05
CA GLU A 326 -19.97 22.62 -10.34
C GLU A 326 -21.12 22.15 -9.47
N ARG A 327 -21.08 22.45 -8.16
CA ARG A 327 -22.21 22.15 -7.27
C ARG A 327 -23.49 22.82 -7.72
N SER A 328 -23.40 24.03 -8.27
CA SER A 328 -24.57 24.73 -8.82
C SER A 328 -25.17 24.02 -10.03
N TRP A 329 -24.36 23.33 -10.84
CA TRP A 329 -24.82 22.50 -11.94
C TRP A 329 -25.42 21.18 -11.47
N ASP A 330 -24.78 20.51 -10.51
CA ASP A 330 -25.28 19.23 -9.97
C ASP A 330 -26.67 19.38 -9.32
N VAL A 331 -26.95 20.50 -8.66
CA VAL A 331 -28.29 20.80 -8.10
C VAL A 331 -29.32 21.03 -9.20
N GLN A 332 -28.94 21.58 -10.35
CA GLN A 332 -29.85 21.76 -11.49
C GLN A 332 -30.11 20.45 -12.24
N GLU A 333 -29.08 19.60 -12.41
CA GLU A 333 -29.22 18.28 -13.05
C GLU A 333 -30.05 17.31 -12.20
N SER A 334 -29.87 17.29 -10.87
CA SER A 334 -30.62 16.39 -9.98
C SER A 334 -32.13 16.65 -10.00
N LEU A 335 -32.53 17.92 -10.14
CA LEU A 335 -33.94 18.32 -10.29
C LEU A 335 -34.57 17.88 -11.63
N LEU A 336 -33.75 17.69 -12.67
CA LEU A 336 -34.21 17.23 -13.99
C LEU A 336 -34.28 15.68 -14.07
N GLU A 337 -33.43 14.97 -13.32
CA GLU A 337 -33.35 13.50 -13.37
C GLU A 337 -34.43 12.77 -12.59
N GLU A 338 -35.08 13.41 -11.61
CA GLU A 338 -36.27 12.85 -10.93
C GLU A 338 -37.48 12.69 -11.88
N SER A 339 -37.37 13.13 -13.14
CA SER A 339 -38.45 13.12 -14.15
C SER A 339 -38.29 12.06 -15.26
N ALA A 340 -37.21 11.27 -15.31
CA ALA A 340 -36.91 10.38 -16.44
C ALA A 340 -37.54 8.96 -16.28
N PRO A 341 -38.45 8.50 -17.18
CA PRO A 341 -39.17 7.23 -17.03
C PRO A 341 -38.43 5.94 -17.46
N SER A 342 -37.11 5.95 -17.69
CA SER A 342 -36.44 4.85 -18.41
C SER A 342 -35.81 3.73 -17.55
N ALA A 343 -36.05 3.68 -16.24
CA ALA A 343 -35.36 2.76 -15.32
C ALA A 343 -35.96 1.33 -15.20
N ILE A 344 -37.00 1.00 -15.98
CA ILE A 344 -37.84 -0.20 -15.76
C ILE A 344 -37.25 -1.48 -16.38
N HIS A 345 -36.33 -1.40 -17.36
CA HIS A 345 -35.83 -2.58 -18.09
C HIS A 345 -34.31 -2.82 -18.04
N THR A 346 -33.53 -2.07 -17.23
CA THR A 346 -32.08 -2.28 -17.12
C THR A 346 -31.70 -3.15 -15.92
N THR A 347 -30.82 -4.13 -16.14
CA THR A 347 -30.29 -4.99 -15.07
C THR A 347 -29.48 -4.14 -14.07
N PRO A 348 -29.42 -4.52 -12.78
CA PRO A 348 -28.60 -3.82 -11.79
C PRO A 348 -27.13 -3.65 -12.18
N LEU A 349 -26.53 -4.64 -12.85
CA LEU A 349 -25.14 -4.55 -13.32
C LEU A 349 -24.96 -3.49 -14.42
N GLU A 350 -25.90 -3.43 -15.37
CA GLU A 350 -25.91 -2.39 -16.41
C GLU A 350 -26.18 -0.99 -15.81
N LYS A 351 -27.01 -0.90 -14.75
CA LYS A 351 -27.17 0.34 -13.97
C LYS A 351 -25.85 0.76 -13.33
N ARG A 352 -25.04 -0.16 -12.80
CA ARG A 352 -23.71 0.16 -12.26
C ARG A 352 -22.75 0.63 -13.34
N LYS A 353 -22.67 -0.05 -14.48
CA LYS A 353 -21.85 0.40 -15.63
C LYS A 353 -22.24 1.81 -16.06
N ASN A 354 -23.54 2.10 -16.17
CA ASN A 354 -24.04 3.43 -16.53
C ASN A 354 -23.75 4.49 -15.46
N ARG A 355 -23.84 4.14 -14.17
CA ARG A 355 -23.41 5.01 -13.06
C ARG A 355 -21.91 5.29 -13.13
N LEU A 356 -21.09 4.27 -13.38
CA LEU A 356 -19.64 4.42 -13.54
C LEU A 356 -19.33 5.31 -14.74
N LYS A 357 -19.97 5.08 -15.88
CA LYS A 357 -19.84 5.92 -17.08
C LYS A 357 -20.20 7.38 -16.79
N LYS A 358 -21.31 7.62 -16.09
CA LYS A 358 -21.72 8.96 -15.66
C LYS A 358 -20.72 9.57 -14.68
N HIS A 359 -20.19 8.79 -13.75
CA HIS A 359 -19.17 9.24 -12.80
C HIS A 359 -17.87 9.60 -13.53
N ILE A 360 -17.40 8.75 -14.45
CA ILE A 360 -16.22 8.97 -15.28
C ILE A 360 -16.42 10.20 -16.18
N SER A 361 -17.56 10.32 -16.86
CA SER A 361 -17.85 11.49 -17.68
C SER A 361 -17.92 12.77 -16.84
N LYS A 362 -18.55 12.72 -15.65
CA LYS A 362 -18.52 13.81 -14.67
C LYS A 362 -17.09 14.14 -14.23
N THR A 363 -16.25 13.13 -13.99
CA THR A 363 -14.86 13.30 -13.56
C THR A 363 -14.00 13.92 -14.66
N ALA A 364 -14.12 13.44 -15.90
CA ALA A 364 -13.40 13.95 -17.07
C ALA A 364 -13.79 15.39 -17.42
N THR A 365 -15.07 15.73 -17.22
CA THR A 365 -15.62 17.07 -17.45
C THR A 365 -15.63 17.94 -16.19
N SER A 366 -15.06 17.47 -15.06
CA SER A 366 -15.00 18.24 -13.82
C SER A 366 -13.79 19.18 -13.86
N LEU A 367 -14.10 20.46 -14.03
CA LEU A 367 -13.23 21.61 -13.79
C LEU A 367 -12.58 21.53 -12.41
N ARG A 368 -13.34 21.14 -11.38
CA ARG A 368 -12.83 20.95 -10.01
C ARG A 368 -11.72 19.92 -9.99
N ASN A 369 -11.88 18.78 -10.67
CA ASN A 369 -10.85 17.75 -10.70
C ASN A 369 -9.58 18.20 -11.43
N GLN A 370 -9.71 19.01 -12.48
CA GLN A 370 -8.55 19.57 -13.19
C GLN A 370 -7.77 20.58 -12.31
N PHE A 371 -8.47 21.43 -11.55
CA PHE A 371 -7.83 22.34 -10.58
C PHE A 371 -7.30 21.63 -9.33
N ASN A 372 -8.02 20.63 -8.82
CA ASN A 372 -7.56 19.79 -7.72
C ASN A 372 -6.34 18.96 -8.10
N ALA A 373 -6.25 18.50 -9.35
CA ALA A 373 -5.05 17.84 -9.85
C ALA A 373 -3.83 18.79 -9.75
N ILE A 374 -3.98 20.05 -10.15
CA ILE A 374 -2.91 21.06 -10.04
C ILE A 374 -2.59 21.39 -8.56
N MET A 375 -3.61 21.48 -7.71
CA MET A 375 -3.45 21.79 -6.29
C MET A 375 -2.76 20.65 -5.52
N ASN A 376 -3.22 19.42 -5.72
CA ASN A 376 -2.75 18.22 -5.02
C ASN A 376 -1.45 17.65 -5.57
N ASP A 377 -0.95 18.19 -6.69
CA ASP A 377 0.39 17.86 -7.19
C ASP A 377 1.45 18.57 -6.33
N SER A 378 1.59 18.10 -5.09
CA SER A 378 2.63 18.51 -4.13
C SER A 378 4.04 18.20 -4.64
N LYS A 379 4.15 17.35 -5.68
CA LYS A 379 5.41 16.95 -6.28
C LYS A 379 5.97 17.98 -7.27
N VAL A 380 5.16 18.91 -7.80
CA VAL A 380 5.65 19.96 -8.73
C VAL A 380 6.76 20.79 -8.11
N GLY A 381 6.67 21.12 -6.82
CA GLY A 381 7.71 21.84 -6.09
C GLY A 381 9.01 21.03 -5.91
N ALA A 382 8.95 19.70 -6.04
CA ALA A 382 10.08 18.77 -5.94
C ALA A 382 10.58 18.25 -7.30
N MET A 383 9.88 18.53 -8.39
CA MET A 383 10.27 18.16 -9.76
C MET A 383 11.51 18.95 -10.21
N ASN A 384 12.31 18.35 -11.09
CA ASN A 384 13.43 19.08 -11.71
C ASN A 384 12.91 20.10 -12.74
N SER A 385 13.77 21.04 -13.13
CA SER A 385 13.44 22.17 -13.99
C SER A 385 12.89 21.78 -15.38
N SER A 386 13.39 20.69 -15.96
CA SER A 386 12.88 20.15 -17.23
C SER A 386 11.44 19.65 -17.08
N GLN A 387 11.13 18.97 -15.98
CA GLN A 387 9.79 18.47 -15.68
C GLN A 387 8.81 19.62 -15.35
N GLN A 388 9.25 20.66 -14.64
CA GLN A 388 8.44 21.85 -14.38
C GLN A 388 8.13 22.64 -15.66
N ALA A 389 9.11 22.79 -16.55
CA ALA A 389 8.90 23.42 -17.86
C ALA A 389 7.94 22.60 -18.74
N GLU A 390 8.04 21.27 -18.70
CA GLU A 390 7.10 20.38 -19.41
C GLU A 390 5.69 20.41 -18.81
N TYR A 391 5.57 20.54 -17.49
CA TYR A 391 4.30 20.74 -16.79
C TYR A 391 3.59 22.05 -17.20
N LEU A 392 4.36 23.12 -17.43
CA LEU A 392 3.81 24.38 -17.97
C LEU A 392 3.35 24.25 -19.44
N ARG A 393 3.92 23.32 -20.22
CA ARG A 393 3.62 23.14 -21.66
C ARG A 393 2.38 22.27 -21.95
N ASN A 394 2.12 21.25 -21.14
CA ASN A 394 1.12 20.23 -21.47
C ASN A 394 -0.32 20.66 -21.11
N VAL A 395 -1.01 21.40 -21.99
CA VAL A 395 -2.38 21.90 -21.74
C VAL A 395 -3.39 20.76 -21.48
N ASP A 396 -3.22 19.61 -22.13
CA ASP A 396 -4.09 18.43 -21.95
C ASP A 396 -3.67 17.56 -20.75
N MET A 397 -4.48 17.58 -19.68
CA MET A 397 -4.41 16.60 -18.58
C MET A 397 -4.78 15.17 -19.02
N THR A 398 -5.43 15.03 -20.18
CA THR A 398 -5.91 13.76 -20.75
C THR A 398 -4.84 12.96 -21.49
N LYS A 399 -3.73 13.60 -21.89
CA LYS A 399 -2.60 12.88 -22.50
C LYS A 399 -1.75 12.26 -21.39
N ASN A 400 -1.79 10.93 -21.31
CA ASN A 400 -1.10 10.07 -20.33
C ASN A 400 0.42 10.31 -20.13
N THR A 401 1.06 11.19 -20.91
CA THR A 401 2.48 11.52 -20.83
C THR A 401 2.86 12.30 -19.58
N ALA A 402 2.08 13.31 -19.16
CA ALA A 402 2.44 14.14 -18.00
C ALA A 402 2.34 13.36 -16.66
N ARG A 403 1.26 12.58 -16.48
CA ARG A 403 1.10 11.64 -15.35
C ARG A 403 2.14 10.52 -15.39
N GLY A 404 2.47 10.02 -16.58
CA GLY A 404 3.47 8.97 -16.78
C GLY A 404 4.91 9.42 -16.53
N LEU A 405 5.23 10.71 -16.67
CA LEU A 405 6.54 11.28 -16.34
C LEU A 405 6.69 11.54 -14.83
N ALA A 406 5.63 11.99 -14.16
CA ALA A 406 5.60 12.13 -12.70
C ALA A 406 5.63 10.78 -11.96
N ARG A 407 5.07 9.72 -12.57
CA ARG A 407 5.20 8.33 -12.08
C ARG A 407 6.61 7.78 -12.31
N ARG A 408 7.17 7.93 -13.52
CA ARG A 408 8.53 7.45 -13.85
C ARG A 408 9.65 8.12 -13.06
N GLY A 409 9.47 9.37 -12.63
CA GLY A 409 10.42 10.05 -11.74
C GLY A 409 10.48 9.49 -10.31
N ALA A 410 9.50 8.68 -9.90
CA ALA A 410 9.40 8.07 -8.57
C ALA A 410 9.75 6.57 -8.53
N ASP A 411 9.98 5.94 -9.69
CA ASP A 411 10.20 4.49 -9.82
C ASP A 411 11.62 4.03 -9.45
N SER A 412 12.20 4.61 -8.39
CA SER A 412 13.33 3.99 -7.67
C SER A 412 12.85 2.98 -6.60
N SER A 413 11.54 2.80 -6.42
CA SER A 413 10.97 1.82 -5.48
C SER A 413 9.78 1.04 -6.06
N GLY A 414 9.96 0.37 -7.21
CA GLY A 414 9.17 -0.79 -7.68
C GLY A 414 7.68 -0.90 -7.28
N ALA A 415 6.89 0.18 -7.38
CA ALA A 415 5.48 0.14 -7.00
C ALA A 415 4.66 -0.50 -8.13
N PHE A 416 3.95 -1.59 -7.83
CA PHE A 416 3.06 -2.24 -8.79
C PHE A 416 1.90 -1.30 -9.18
N ASP A 417 1.71 -1.05 -10.48
CA ASP A 417 0.57 -0.30 -11.00
C ASP A 417 -0.62 -1.26 -11.20
N PHE A 418 -1.44 -1.40 -10.14
CA PHE A 418 -2.62 -2.27 -10.13
C PHE A 418 -3.60 -1.92 -11.26
N ASP A 419 -3.79 -0.63 -11.53
CA ASP A 419 -4.73 -0.14 -12.55
C ASP A 419 -4.28 -0.56 -13.94
N GLU A 420 -2.99 -0.35 -14.26
CA GLU A 420 -2.44 -0.74 -15.55
C GLU A 420 -2.48 -2.26 -15.75
N THR A 421 -2.26 -3.02 -14.68
CA THR A 421 -2.34 -4.49 -14.72
C THR A 421 -3.76 -4.96 -15.03
N CYS A 422 -4.77 -4.43 -14.33
CA CYS A 422 -6.18 -4.76 -14.61
C CYS A 422 -6.59 -4.38 -16.03
N ARG A 423 -6.23 -3.17 -16.49
CA ARG A 423 -6.56 -2.70 -17.84
C ARG A 423 -5.94 -3.58 -18.92
N LYS A 424 -4.70 -4.03 -18.74
CA LYS A 424 -4.04 -4.97 -19.67
C LYS A 424 -4.77 -6.30 -19.72
N GLU A 425 -5.16 -6.85 -18.58
CA GLU A 425 -5.89 -8.12 -18.54
C GLU A 425 -7.30 -8.01 -19.14
N ILE A 426 -8.00 -6.89 -18.94
CA ILE A 426 -9.30 -6.64 -19.59
C ILE A 426 -9.17 -6.56 -21.11
N ARG A 427 -8.15 -5.86 -21.63
CA ARG A 427 -7.89 -5.84 -23.08
C ARG A 427 -7.63 -7.25 -23.62
N LYS A 428 -6.84 -8.06 -22.90
CA LYS A 428 -6.63 -9.46 -23.28
C LYS A 428 -7.93 -10.27 -23.26
N MET A 429 -8.78 -10.10 -22.25
CA MET A 429 -10.09 -10.74 -22.22
C MET A 429 -10.96 -10.31 -23.41
N HIS A 430 -11.04 -9.00 -23.69
CA HIS A 430 -11.81 -8.46 -24.81
C HIS A 430 -11.34 -9.01 -26.16
N GLU A 431 -10.02 -9.02 -26.42
CA GLU A 431 -9.41 -9.58 -27.63
C GLU A 431 -9.74 -11.06 -27.85
N ASN A 432 -10.04 -11.81 -26.79
CA ASN A 432 -10.28 -13.25 -26.82
C ASN A 432 -11.73 -13.61 -26.45
N LEU A 433 -12.65 -12.66 -26.38
CA LEU A 433 -14.04 -12.89 -25.91
C LEU A 433 -14.80 -13.92 -26.77
N SER A 434 -14.38 -14.10 -28.03
CA SER A 434 -14.89 -15.13 -28.94
C SER A 434 -14.69 -16.56 -28.43
N GLU A 435 -13.72 -16.83 -27.53
CA GLU A 435 -13.55 -18.14 -26.86
C GLU A 435 -14.80 -18.54 -26.02
N LEU A 436 -15.67 -17.58 -25.70
CA LEU A 436 -16.86 -17.77 -24.84
C LEU A 436 -18.20 -17.69 -25.59
N GLU A 437 -18.22 -17.48 -26.91
CA GLU A 437 -19.46 -17.28 -27.69
C GLU A 437 -20.40 -18.49 -27.66
N GLU A 438 -19.85 -19.70 -27.55
CA GLU A 438 -20.60 -20.97 -27.53
C GLU A 438 -21.12 -21.36 -26.14
N ILE A 439 -20.93 -20.52 -25.12
CA ILE A 439 -21.43 -20.79 -23.77
C ILE A 439 -22.86 -20.25 -23.65
N ASP A 440 -23.81 -21.15 -23.41
CA ASP A 440 -25.19 -20.80 -23.03
C ASP A 440 -25.28 -20.67 -21.50
N ASP A 441 -25.41 -19.45 -21.00
CA ASP A 441 -25.49 -19.15 -19.57
C ASP A 441 -26.92 -19.07 -19.03
N SER A 442 -27.94 -19.48 -19.80
CA SER A 442 -29.35 -19.43 -19.40
C SER A 442 -29.67 -20.22 -18.13
N ASN A 443 -28.87 -21.25 -17.82
CA ASN A 443 -28.99 -22.11 -16.64
C ASN A 443 -27.85 -21.92 -15.63
N HIS A 444 -26.98 -20.94 -15.82
CA HIS A 444 -25.88 -20.68 -14.88
C HIS A 444 -26.41 -20.07 -13.57
N LEU A 445 -25.59 -20.12 -12.52
CA LEU A 445 -25.90 -19.47 -11.26
C LEU A 445 -25.93 -17.96 -11.47
N VAL A 446 -26.92 -17.36 -10.81
CA VAL A 446 -27.19 -15.93 -10.91
C VAL A 446 -27.03 -15.33 -9.52
N SER A 447 -26.37 -14.17 -9.44
CA SER A 447 -26.34 -13.44 -8.19
C SER A 447 -27.75 -13.02 -7.77
N PHE A 448 -28.16 -13.29 -6.53
CA PHE A 448 -29.49 -12.87 -6.04
C PHE A 448 -29.63 -11.34 -5.96
N TYR A 449 -28.52 -10.60 -5.93
CA TYR A 449 -28.50 -9.14 -5.84
C TYR A 449 -28.52 -8.47 -7.22
N SER A 450 -27.51 -8.72 -8.06
CA SER A 450 -27.46 -8.13 -9.41
C SER A 450 -28.31 -8.83 -10.46
N ARG A 451 -28.74 -10.07 -10.20
CA ARG A 451 -29.38 -10.96 -11.20
C ARG A 451 -28.52 -11.21 -12.44
N ALA A 452 -27.19 -11.09 -12.31
CA ALA A 452 -26.24 -11.33 -13.38
C ALA A 452 -25.45 -12.63 -13.18
N THR A 453 -25.09 -13.27 -14.30
CA THR A 453 -24.21 -14.46 -14.35
C THR A 453 -22.73 -14.06 -14.33
N THR A 454 -21.84 -15.05 -14.21
CA THR A 454 -20.39 -14.83 -14.38
C THR A 454 -20.03 -14.40 -15.81
N LEU A 455 -20.67 -14.98 -16.83
CA LEU A 455 -20.41 -14.64 -18.24
C LEU A 455 -20.87 -13.22 -18.57
N GLU A 456 -22.03 -12.80 -18.05
CA GLU A 456 -22.49 -11.41 -18.15
C GLU A 456 -21.51 -10.43 -17.47
N GLY A 457 -20.92 -10.82 -16.34
CA GLY A 457 -19.88 -10.07 -15.66
C GLY A 457 -18.64 -9.83 -16.54
N ILE A 458 -18.13 -10.91 -17.16
CA ILE A 458 -16.98 -10.85 -18.08
C ILE A 458 -17.30 -9.93 -19.26
N LYS A 459 -18.44 -10.13 -19.92
CA LYS A 459 -18.89 -9.30 -21.05
C LYS A 459 -19.03 -7.82 -20.65
N THR A 460 -19.59 -7.54 -19.47
CA THR A 460 -19.79 -6.17 -18.98
C THR A 460 -18.47 -5.43 -18.79
N VAL A 461 -17.45 -6.09 -18.22
CA VAL A 461 -16.13 -5.48 -18.04
C VAL A 461 -15.42 -5.29 -19.38
N CYS A 462 -15.54 -6.25 -20.31
CA CYS A 462 -14.96 -6.13 -21.65
C CYS A 462 -15.59 -4.98 -22.45
N ASN A 463 -16.89 -4.72 -22.27
CA ASN A 463 -17.58 -3.58 -22.91
C ASN A 463 -16.99 -2.21 -22.53
N LEU A 464 -16.21 -2.10 -21.44
CA LEU A 464 -15.48 -0.87 -21.11
C LEU A 464 -14.42 -0.51 -22.17
N VAL A 465 -13.92 -1.51 -22.90
CA VAL A 465 -13.00 -1.33 -24.04
C VAL A 465 -13.75 -0.76 -25.24
N ASP A 466 -14.89 -1.35 -25.59
CA ASP A 466 -15.74 -0.90 -26.71
C ASP A 466 -16.26 0.53 -26.51
N GLU A 467 -16.50 0.92 -25.26
CA GLU A 467 -16.95 2.26 -24.90
C GLU A 467 -15.80 3.28 -24.70
N GLU A 468 -14.54 2.88 -24.90
CA GLU A 468 -13.33 3.71 -24.75
C GLU A 468 -13.19 4.38 -23.36
N ILE A 469 -13.77 3.79 -22.32
CA ILE A 469 -13.73 4.31 -20.94
C ILE A 469 -12.75 3.57 -20.02
N LEU A 470 -12.25 2.40 -20.43
CA LEU A 470 -11.38 1.55 -19.61
C LEU A 470 -10.15 2.29 -19.03
N ASP A 471 -9.50 3.15 -19.82
CA ASP A 471 -8.31 3.89 -19.41
C ASP A 471 -8.56 4.90 -18.28
N GLN A 472 -9.83 5.21 -18.03
CA GLN A 472 -10.26 6.14 -17.00
C GLN A 472 -10.72 5.41 -15.72
N CYS A 473 -10.89 4.08 -15.78
CA CYS A 473 -11.33 3.26 -14.65
C CYS A 473 -10.15 2.92 -13.72
N THR A 474 -10.39 3.00 -12.42
CA THR A 474 -9.48 2.46 -11.39
C THR A 474 -9.74 0.97 -11.14
N THR A 475 -8.80 0.29 -10.48
CA THR A 475 -8.93 -1.12 -10.12
C THR A 475 -10.20 -1.40 -9.29
N PRO A 476 -10.53 -0.63 -8.22
CA PRO A 476 -11.80 -0.83 -7.52
C PRO A 476 -13.03 -0.72 -8.41
N GLN A 477 -13.09 0.26 -9.31
CA GLN A 477 -14.20 0.46 -10.25
C GLN A 477 -14.34 -0.71 -11.23
N ILE A 478 -13.21 -1.26 -11.68
CA ILE A 478 -13.18 -2.47 -12.50
C ILE A 478 -13.73 -3.67 -11.72
N LEU A 479 -13.29 -3.86 -10.47
CA LEU A 479 -13.70 -4.98 -9.62
C LEU A 479 -15.19 -4.90 -9.22
N GLU A 480 -15.78 -3.70 -9.14
CA GLU A 480 -17.23 -3.51 -8.95
C GLU A 480 -18.08 -4.05 -10.11
N LEU A 481 -17.50 -4.12 -11.32
CA LEU A 481 -18.14 -4.65 -12.52
C LEU A 481 -17.74 -6.10 -12.82
N PHE A 482 -16.62 -6.57 -12.28
CA PHE A 482 -16.12 -7.93 -12.46
C PHE A 482 -16.91 -8.95 -11.64
N ASN A 483 -18.13 -9.22 -12.12
CA ASN A 483 -19.14 -10.04 -11.46
C ASN A 483 -18.88 -11.54 -11.65
N ILE A 484 -18.07 -12.14 -10.77
CA ILE A 484 -17.92 -13.59 -10.68
C ILE A 484 -18.85 -14.12 -9.59
N VAL A 485 -19.82 -14.93 -9.98
CA VAL A 485 -20.80 -15.54 -9.07
C VAL A 485 -20.17 -16.70 -8.31
N GLY A 486 -20.56 -16.86 -7.06
CA GLY A 486 -20.06 -17.94 -6.21
C GLY A 486 -20.93 -18.18 -4.99
N ILE A 487 -20.41 -19.03 -4.10
CA ILE A 487 -21.05 -19.32 -2.82
C ILE A 487 -20.66 -18.26 -1.78
N PRO A 488 -21.64 -17.61 -1.13
CA PRO A 488 -21.37 -16.69 -0.05
C PRO A 488 -20.87 -17.45 1.18
N VAL A 489 -19.95 -16.82 1.91
CA VAL A 489 -19.34 -17.40 3.10
C VAL A 489 -19.20 -16.37 4.21
N ASP A 490 -19.24 -16.87 5.45
CA ASP A 490 -18.72 -16.18 6.62
C ASP A 490 -17.28 -16.67 6.87
N ALA A 491 -16.36 -15.72 7.00
CA ALA A 491 -14.94 -15.99 7.15
C ALA A 491 -14.25 -14.80 7.83
N PRO A 492 -13.13 -15.01 8.52
CA PRO A 492 -12.34 -13.92 9.08
C PRO A 492 -11.78 -13.00 7.98
N VAL A 493 -11.73 -11.71 8.26
CA VAL A 493 -11.04 -10.69 7.45
C VAL A 493 -9.76 -10.28 8.18
N GLY A 494 -8.63 -10.27 7.50
CA GLY A 494 -7.35 -9.88 8.09
C GLY A 494 -6.21 -9.87 7.08
N ASP A 495 -4.98 -9.64 7.53
CA ASP A 495 -3.87 -9.36 6.62
C ASP A 495 -3.35 -10.58 5.86
N PHE A 496 -3.76 -11.81 6.21
CA PHE A 496 -3.41 -13.12 5.61
C PHE A 496 -2.19 -13.05 4.66
N PRO A 497 -0.97 -12.76 5.17
CA PRO A 497 0.21 -12.64 4.31
C PRO A 497 0.53 -13.96 3.63
N ASP A 498 0.15 -15.06 4.30
CA ASP A 498 0.08 -16.39 3.72
C ASP A 498 -1.39 -16.82 3.55
N PRO A 499 -1.90 -16.87 2.31
CA PRO A 499 -3.29 -17.24 2.05
C PRO A 499 -3.61 -18.69 2.46
N MET A 500 -2.61 -19.57 2.64
CA MET A 500 -2.83 -20.95 3.08
C MET A 500 -3.43 -21.04 4.49
N SER A 501 -3.32 -19.97 5.29
CA SER A 501 -3.86 -19.90 6.65
C SER A 501 -5.35 -19.52 6.70
N TYR A 502 -5.94 -19.13 5.57
CA TYR A 502 -7.34 -18.73 5.48
C TYR A 502 -8.28 -19.91 5.71
N ARG A 503 -9.27 -19.73 6.58
CA ARG A 503 -10.26 -20.76 6.94
C ARG A 503 -11.65 -20.16 6.94
N ILE A 504 -12.59 -20.79 6.25
CA ILE A 504 -13.99 -20.36 6.20
C ILE A 504 -14.72 -20.86 7.45
N ASN A 505 -15.47 -19.98 8.11
CA ASN A 505 -16.26 -20.31 9.29
C ASN A 505 -17.56 -21.01 8.91
N LYS A 506 -18.21 -20.54 7.84
CA LYS A 506 -19.50 -21.06 7.36
C LYS A 506 -19.68 -20.82 5.86
N VAL A 507 -20.31 -21.77 5.19
CA VAL A 507 -20.77 -21.65 3.80
C VAL A 507 -22.30 -21.54 3.80
N PHE A 508 -22.85 -20.64 2.97
CA PHE A 508 -24.29 -20.45 2.83
C PHE A 508 -24.79 -21.10 1.54
N LEU A 509 -25.38 -22.28 1.66
CA LEU A 509 -25.71 -23.15 0.51
C LEU A 509 -27.01 -22.79 -0.22
N ASP A 510 -27.82 -21.88 0.32
CA ASP A 510 -29.16 -21.55 -0.19
C ASP A 510 -29.20 -20.36 -1.14
N CYS A 511 -28.05 -19.74 -1.42
CA CYS A 511 -28.00 -18.56 -2.28
C CYS A 511 -26.63 -18.41 -2.95
N TYR A 512 -26.62 -17.65 -4.05
CA TYR A 512 -25.41 -17.32 -4.80
C TYR A 512 -25.34 -15.82 -5.01
N VAL A 513 -24.14 -15.27 -4.94
CA VAL A 513 -23.88 -13.84 -5.08
C VAL A 513 -22.47 -13.66 -5.61
N SER A 514 -22.15 -12.49 -6.15
CA SER A 514 -20.77 -12.16 -6.52
C SER A 514 -20.10 -11.33 -5.43
N LEU A 515 -18.77 -11.40 -5.35
CA LEU A 515 -18.05 -10.53 -4.42
C LEU A 515 -18.24 -9.05 -4.79
N SER A 516 -18.34 -8.72 -6.08
CA SER A 516 -18.60 -7.35 -6.52
C SER A 516 -19.91 -6.80 -5.97
N ASP A 517 -20.96 -7.62 -5.92
CA ASP A 517 -22.25 -7.26 -5.31
C ASP A 517 -22.16 -6.99 -3.81
N VAL A 518 -21.40 -7.82 -3.09
CA VAL A 518 -21.16 -7.64 -1.64
C VAL A 518 -20.43 -6.32 -1.39
N LEU A 519 -19.43 -6.00 -2.21
CA LEU A 519 -18.66 -4.75 -2.08
C LEU A 519 -19.50 -3.51 -2.41
N VAL A 520 -20.25 -3.56 -3.51
CA VAL A 520 -21.14 -2.45 -3.93
C VAL A 520 -22.20 -2.21 -2.87
N TYR A 521 -22.86 -3.27 -2.37
CA TYR A 521 -23.86 -3.13 -1.31
C TYR A 521 -23.27 -2.48 -0.06
N ARG A 522 -22.07 -2.89 0.35
CA ARG A 522 -21.39 -2.31 1.53
C ARG A 522 -21.14 -0.82 1.37
N VAL A 523 -20.76 -0.36 0.18
CA VAL A 523 -20.57 1.06 -0.11
C VAL A 523 -21.92 1.80 -0.08
N GLU A 524 -22.94 1.27 -0.77
CA GLU A 524 -24.27 1.89 -0.84
C GLU A 524 -25.00 1.95 0.50
N SER A 525 -24.78 0.96 1.37
CA SER A 525 -25.43 0.83 2.67
C SER A 525 -24.72 1.61 3.79
N GLY A 526 -23.62 2.31 3.49
CA GLY A 526 -22.83 3.03 4.49
C GLY A 526 -22.00 2.11 5.41
N GLY A 527 -21.63 0.93 4.93
CA GLY A 527 -20.74 -0.01 5.64
C GLY A 527 -21.42 -1.28 6.17
N ASN A 528 -22.72 -1.46 5.96
CA ASN A 528 -23.43 -2.68 6.37
C ASN A 528 -23.12 -3.86 5.44
N ASP A 529 -23.04 -5.06 6.02
CA ASP A 529 -22.81 -6.28 5.26
C ASP A 529 -24.06 -6.72 4.50
N LEU A 530 -23.89 -7.24 3.29
CA LEU A 530 -24.99 -7.85 2.54
C LEU A 530 -25.43 -9.12 3.27
N GLU A 531 -26.72 -9.30 3.47
CA GLU A 531 -27.25 -10.47 4.18
C GLU A 531 -27.76 -11.55 3.22
N THR A 532 -27.66 -12.79 3.68
CA THR A 532 -28.26 -13.96 3.01
C THR A 532 -29.79 -13.88 2.98
N PRO A 533 -30.44 -14.24 1.85
CA PRO A 533 -31.89 -14.30 1.77
C PRO A 533 -32.47 -15.32 2.76
N GLY A 534 -33.51 -14.93 3.50
CA GLY A 534 -34.21 -15.81 4.44
C GLY A 534 -33.57 -15.92 5.83
N THR A 535 -32.27 -16.22 5.92
CA THR A 535 -31.58 -16.41 7.20
C THR A 535 -31.00 -15.13 7.80
N ARG A 536 -30.85 -14.06 7.00
CA ARG A 536 -30.31 -12.74 7.42
C ARG A 536 -28.93 -12.81 8.08
N GLN A 537 -28.11 -13.77 7.65
CA GLN A 537 -26.73 -13.89 8.11
C GLN A 537 -25.82 -13.05 7.21
N PRO A 538 -24.86 -12.30 7.79
CA PRO A 538 -23.98 -11.44 7.02
C PRO A 538 -23.06 -12.24 6.11
N ILE A 539 -22.89 -11.77 4.87
CA ILE A 539 -22.01 -12.34 3.87
C ILE A 539 -20.71 -11.54 3.91
N VAL A 540 -19.63 -12.21 4.31
CA VAL A 540 -18.32 -11.56 4.42
C VAL A 540 -17.54 -11.67 3.12
N ASN A 541 -17.52 -12.87 2.53
CA ASN A 541 -16.78 -13.15 1.31
C ASN A 541 -17.59 -14.06 0.38
N VAL A 542 -17.10 -14.28 -0.83
CA VAL A 542 -17.70 -15.15 -1.84
C VAL A 542 -16.61 -16.00 -2.48
N ILE A 543 -16.83 -17.31 -2.57
CA ILE A 543 -15.91 -18.23 -3.25
C ILE A 543 -16.46 -18.55 -4.63
N PRO A 544 -15.73 -18.22 -5.72
CA PRO A 544 -16.19 -18.47 -7.09
C PRO A 544 -16.60 -19.92 -7.34
N ILE A 545 -17.71 -20.09 -8.06
CA ILE A 545 -18.12 -21.36 -8.65
C ILE A 545 -18.30 -21.12 -10.15
N PHE A 546 -17.76 -22.02 -10.96
CA PHE A 546 -17.90 -21.99 -12.41
C PHE A 546 -18.64 -23.24 -12.89
N GLU A 547 -19.80 -23.04 -13.50
CA GLU A 547 -20.67 -24.08 -14.06
C GLU A 547 -20.11 -24.62 -15.38
N ASP A 548 -19.43 -23.76 -16.14
CA ASP A 548 -18.68 -24.14 -17.34
C ASP A 548 -17.16 -23.98 -17.09
N PRO A 549 -16.37 -25.07 -17.17
CA PRO A 549 -14.92 -25.02 -17.00
C PRO A 549 -14.21 -24.07 -17.95
N ARG A 550 -14.79 -23.76 -19.12
CA ARG A 550 -14.22 -22.81 -20.09
C ARG A 550 -14.13 -21.40 -19.51
N LEU A 551 -15.05 -20.99 -18.62
CA LEU A 551 -15.02 -19.67 -17.98
C LEU A 551 -13.78 -19.51 -17.09
N VAL A 552 -13.51 -20.49 -16.22
CA VAL A 552 -12.34 -20.44 -15.32
C VAL A 552 -11.03 -20.60 -16.10
N GLN A 553 -11.01 -21.41 -17.16
CA GLN A 553 -9.84 -21.53 -18.04
C GLN A 553 -9.53 -20.20 -18.75
N PHE A 554 -10.56 -19.54 -19.27
CA PHE A 554 -10.46 -18.23 -19.90
C PHE A 554 -9.89 -17.17 -18.94
N LEU A 555 -10.44 -17.08 -17.73
CA LEU A 555 -9.96 -16.15 -16.72
C LEU A 555 -8.53 -16.46 -16.27
N ARG A 556 -8.16 -17.73 -16.09
CA ARG A 556 -6.78 -18.12 -15.75
C ARG A 556 -5.79 -17.79 -16.86
N LYS A 557 -6.21 -17.83 -18.11
CA LYS A 557 -5.37 -17.53 -19.29
C LYS A 557 -5.21 -16.03 -19.51
N HIS A 558 -6.29 -15.25 -19.36
CA HIS A 558 -6.34 -13.86 -19.83
C HIS A 558 -6.43 -12.82 -18.69
N ALA A 559 -6.91 -13.20 -17.51
CA ALA A 559 -7.04 -12.34 -16.33
C ALA A 559 -6.65 -13.02 -14.99
N PRO A 560 -5.47 -13.70 -14.92
CA PRO A 560 -5.06 -14.40 -13.71
C PRO A 560 -4.85 -13.45 -12.52
N THR A 561 -4.34 -12.24 -12.73
CA THR A 561 -4.07 -11.30 -11.63
C THR A 561 -5.37 -10.70 -11.10
N MET A 562 -6.37 -10.42 -11.94
CA MET A 562 -7.70 -9.99 -11.50
C MET A 562 -8.38 -11.01 -10.58
N MET A 563 -8.19 -12.32 -10.83
CA MET A 563 -8.68 -13.37 -9.93
C MET A 563 -8.01 -13.28 -8.55
N GLU A 564 -6.71 -13.01 -8.50
CA GLU A 564 -5.99 -12.80 -7.24
C GLU A 564 -6.44 -11.53 -6.51
N TYR A 565 -6.69 -10.43 -7.24
CA TYR A 565 -7.18 -9.18 -6.67
C TYR A 565 -8.57 -9.34 -6.07
N LEU A 566 -9.48 -10.01 -6.79
CA LEU A 566 -10.82 -10.28 -6.30
C LEU A 566 -10.77 -11.11 -5.01
N ALA A 567 -10.00 -12.20 -5.01
CA ALA A 567 -9.82 -13.04 -3.81
C ALA A 567 -9.15 -12.27 -2.66
N SER A 568 -8.19 -11.39 -2.96
CA SER A 568 -7.53 -10.56 -1.95
C SER A 568 -8.49 -9.56 -1.31
N VAL A 569 -9.37 -8.92 -2.08
CA VAL A 569 -10.39 -8.02 -1.52
C VAL A 569 -11.36 -8.80 -0.63
N GLY A 570 -11.67 -10.04 -1.00
CA GLY A 570 -12.48 -10.95 -0.20
C GLY A 570 -11.86 -11.30 1.16
N MET A 571 -10.56 -11.61 1.17
CA MET A 571 -9.82 -12.05 2.36
C MET A 571 -9.32 -10.89 3.25
N ARG A 572 -8.90 -9.78 2.63
CA ARG A 572 -8.10 -8.72 3.27
C ARG A 572 -8.76 -7.33 3.21
N ARG A 573 -9.84 -7.16 2.43
CA ARG A 573 -10.47 -5.87 2.11
C ARG A 573 -9.53 -4.87 1.42
N VAL A 574 -8.39 -5.34 0.92
CA VAL A 574 -7.41 -4.56 0.18
C VAL A 574 -6.98 -5.29 -1.08
N VAL A 575 -6.71 -4.53 -2.14
CA VAL A 575 -6.15 -5.05 -3.38
C VAL A 575 -4.65 -5.26 -3.18
N VAL A 576 -4.23 -6.53 -3.16
CA VAL A 576 -2.82 -6.93 -3.05
C VAL A 576 -2.59 -8.11 -3.98
N ASP A 577 -1.47 -8.10 -4.69
CA ASP A 577 -1.03 -9.23 -5.49
C ASP A 577 -0.30 -10.25 -4.61
N VAL A 578 -1.07 -11.15 -3.99
CA VAL A 578 -0.49 -12.30 -3.27
C VAL A 578 -0.82 -13.55 -4.06
N SER A 579 0.22 -14.21 -4.58
CA SER A 579 0.07 -15.40 -5.41
C SER A 579 -0.77 -16.49 -4.72
N MET A 580 -1.60 -17.17 -5.50
CA MET A 580 -2.45 -18.28 -5.06
C MET A 580 -3.52 -17.92 -4.02
N THR A 581 -3.80 -16.64 -3.77
CA THR A 581 -4.94 -16.22 -2.94
C THR A 581 -6.25 -16.80 -3.47
N SER A 582 -6.45 -16.80 -4.80
CA SER A 582 -7.61 -17.40 -5.46
C SER A 582 -7.69 -18.92 -5.22
N GLY A 583 -6.59 -19.65 -5.43
CA GLY A 583 -6.53 -21.09 -5.24
C GLY A 583 -6.73 -21.52 -3.79
N TYR A 584 -6.12 -20.82 -2.83
CA TYR A 584 -6.31 -21.11 -1.42
C TYR A 584 -7.71 -20.76 -0.90
N SER A 585 -8.38 -19.78 -1.51
CA SER A 585 -9.80 -19.49 -1.23
C SER A 585 -10.69 -20.69 -1.59
N VAL A 586 -10.46 -21.29 -2.77
CA VAL A 586 -11.18 -22.51 -3.21
C VAL A 586 -10.84 -23.71 -2.33
N LEU A 587 -9.56 -23.91 -2.00
CA LEU A 587 -9.13 -24.99 -1.09
C LEU A 587 -9.75 -24.86 0.30
N SER A 588 -9.85 -23.64 0.83
CA SER A 588 -10.52 -23.37 2.11
C SER A 588 -12.01 -23.73 2.04
N ALA A 589 -12.67 -23.46 0.91
CA ALA A 589 -14.07 -23.84 0.70
C ALA A 589 -14.24 -25.36 0.62
N ILE A 590 -13.38 -26.06 -0.12
CA ILE A 590 -13.38 -27.53 -0.17
C ILE A 590 -13.20 -28.11 1.22
N TRP A 591 -12.22 -27.62 1.99
CA TRP A 591 -12.00 -28.05 3.36
C TRP A 591 -13.24 -27.85 4.23
N LYS A 592 -13.90 -26.68 4.10
CA LYS A 592 -15.14 -26.43 4.83
C LYS A 592 -16.29 -27.33 4.40
N MET A 593 -16.39 -27.67 3.11
CA MET A 593 -17.40 -28.60 2.62
C MET A 593 -17.16 -30.03 3.11
N VAL A 594 -15.89 -30.46 3.25
CA VAL A 594 -15.54 -31.75 3.89
C VAL A 594 -16.05 -31.78 5.33
N GLU A 595 -15.88 -30.68 6.07
CA GLU A 595 -16.41 -30.54 7.43
C GLU A 595 -17.95 -30.64 7.46
N VAL A 596 -18.65 -29.88 6.61
CA VAL A 596 -20.12 -29.87 6.53
C VAL A 596 -20.68 -31.25 6.18
N LEU A 597 -20.08 -31.94 5.21
CA LEU A 597 -20.53 -33.28 4.79
C LEU A 597 -20.14 -34.37 5.81
N GLY A 598 -19.10 -34.13 6.59
CA GLY A 598 -18.58 -35.05 7.61
C GLY A 598 -19.28 -34.93 8.97
N ARG A 599 -19.89 -33.80 9.33
CA ARG A 599 -20.54 -33.65 10.64
C ARG A 599 -21.82 -34.48 10.75
N ASN A 600 -21.90 -35.31 11.79
CA ASN A 600 -23.09 -36.13 12.07
C ASN A 600 -24.30 -35.22 12.34
N GLY A 601 -25.35 -35.37 11.51
CA GLY A 601 -26.58 -34.58 11.64
C GLY A 601 -26.55 -33.21 10.94
N GLU A 602 -25.46 -32.84 10.26
CA GLU A 602 -25.45 -31.69 9.34
C GLU A 602 -25.95 -32.08 7.94
N ASP A 603 -26.27 -31.07 7.15
CA ASP A 603 -27.02 -31.15 5.91
C ASP A 603 -26.17 -31.78 4.79
N ARG A 604 -26.21 -33.12 4.65
CA ARG A 604 -25.87 -33.82 3.40
C ARG A 604 -26.99 -33.61 2.37
N SER A 605 -27.44 -32.37 2.20
CA SER A 605 -28.38 -32.03 1.14
C SER A 605 -27.72 -32.23 -0.21
N GLU A 606 -28.55 -32.47 -1.22
CA GLU A 606 -28.12 -32.46 -2.61
C GLU A 606 -27.34 -31.18 -2.96
N ARG A 607 -27.79 -30.02 -2.46
CA ARG A 607 -27.11 -28.73 -2.68
C ARG A 607 -25.69 -28.72 -2.12
N ALA A 608 -25.50 -29.18 -0.87
CA ALA A 608 -24.19 -29.28 -0.26
C ALA A 608 -23.24 -30.15 -1.10
N VAL A 609 -23.74 -31.30 -1.56
CA VAL A 609 -22.93 -32.23 -2.36
C VAL A 609 -22.59 -31.65 -3.72
N ARG A 610 -23.55 -31.04 -4.43
CA ARG A 610 -23.29 -30.41 -5.74
C ARG A 610 -22.29 -29.27 -5.63
N VAL A 611 -22.38 -28.43 -4.59
CA VAL A 611 -21.38 -27.37 -4.34
C VAL A 611 -19.99 -27.99 -4.14
N PHE A 612 -19.89 -29.05 -3.34
CA PHE A 612 -18.63 -29.77 -3.14
C PHE A 612 -18.06 -30.33 -4.46
N LEU A 613 -18.88 -30.97 -5.29
CA LEU A 613 -18.47 -31.52 -6.58
C LEU A 613 -17.96 -30.42 -7.53
N HIS A 614 -18.69 -29.31 -7.67
CA HIS A 614 -18.23 -28.18 -8.49
C HIS A 614 -16.88 -27.61 -8.02
N LEU A 615 -16.69 -27.46 -6.71
CA LEU A 615 -15.41 -26.99 -6.15
C LEU A 615 -14.26 -27.96 -6.47
N ILE A 616 -14.51 -29.28 -6.40
CA ILE A 616 -13.52 -30.31 -6.72
C ILE A 616 -13.16 -30.30 -8.22
N ASP A 617 -14.16 -30.17 -9.10
CA ASP A 617 -13.94 -30.20 -10.54
C ASP A 617 -13.17 -28.97 -11.04
N GLN A 618 -13.43 -27.79 -10.48
CA GLN A 618 -12.71 -26.57 -10.86
C GLN A 618 -11.31 -26.45 -10.24
N LEU A 619 -11.03 -27.14 -9.12
CA LEU A 619 -9.79 -26.98 -8.37
C LEU A 619 -8.52 -27.14 -9.23
N PRO A 620 -8.37 -28.18 -10.08
CA PRO A 620 -7.18 -28.34 -10.94
C PRO A 620 -6.94 -27.16 -11.88
N VAL A 621 -8.00 -26.52 -12.38
CA VAL A 621 -7.90 -25.36 -13.28
C VAL A 621 -7.44 -24.12 -12.51
N VAL A 622 -8.05 -23.88 -11.34
CA VAL A 622 -7.73 -22.73 -10.49
C VAL A 622 -6.29 -22.79 -9.99
N VAL A 623 -5.80 -23.95 -9.56
CA VAL A 623 -4.44 -24.09 -9.03
C VAL A 623 -3.38 -24.27 -10.13
N GLY A 624 -3.77 -24.80 -11.30
CA GLY A 624 -2.87 -25.13 -12.39
C GLY A 624 -1.70 -26.01 -11.93
N GLY A 625 -0.48 -25.66 -12.36
CA GLY A 625 0.74 -26.42 -12.01
C GLY A 625 1.39 -26.07 -10.67
N TYR A 626 0.79 -25.21 -9.83
CA TYR A 626 1.45 -24.69 -8.62
C TYR A 626 1.87 -25.80 -7.64
N PHE A 627 1.01 -26.80 -7.45
CA PHE A 627 1.27 -27.93 -6.56
C PHE A 627 1.98 -29.10 -7.27
N ALA A 628 2.63 -28.88 -8.41
CA ALA A 628 3.35 -29.96 -9.11
C ALA A 628 4.42 -30.64 -8.23
N HIS A 629 5.03 -29.87 -7.34
CA HIS A 629 6.04 -30.35 -6.40
C HIS A 629 5.49 -31.37 -5.39
N THR A 630 4.22 -31.28 -4.99
CA THR A 630 3.62 -32.22 -4.03
C THR A 630 3.30 -33.57 -4.64
N TYR A 631 3.21 -33.68 -5.97
CA TYR A 631 2.96 -34.97 -6.63
C TYR A 631 4.13 -35.94 -6.51
N SER A 632 5.36 -35.42 -6.46
CA SER A 632 6.53 -36.27 -6.23
C SER A 632 6.40 -37.08 -4.93
N LEU A 633 5.70 -36.53 -3.93
CA LEU A 633 5.44 -37.18 -2.64
C LEU A 633 4.58 -38.43 -2.73
N LEU A 634 3.78 -38.58 -3.79
CA LEU A 634 2.87 -39.73 -3.97
C LEU A 634 3.62 -40.99 -4.44
N ASP A 635 4.79 -40.83 -5.07
CA ASP A 635 5.54 -41.90 -5.74
C ASP A 635 6.89 -42.21 -5.06
N CYS A 636 7.14 -41.66 -3.87
CA CYS A 636 8.43 -41.81 -3.22
C CYS A 636 8.60 -43.24 -2.64
N GLY A 637 9.51 -44.05 -3.19
CA GLY A 637 9.96 -45.31 -2.58
C GLY A 637 10.49 -45.16 -1.14
N VAL A 638 10.90 -43.95 -0.77
CA VAL A 638 11.17 -43.50 0.61
C VAL A 638 10.03 -43.81 1.59
N ASN A 639 8.77 -43.75 1.15
CA ASN A 639 7.61 -43.99 1.99
C ASN A 639 7.27 -45.48 2.16
N ALA A 640 8.00 -46.37 1.47
CA ALA A 640 7.81 -47.82 1.57
C ALA A 640 8.46 -48.44 2.80
N GLU A 641 9.36 -47.73 3.51
CA GLU A 641 10.00 -48.26 4.72
C GLU A 641 8.97 -48.54 5.83
N GLU A 642 8.97 -49.79 6.30
CA GLU A 642 8.07 -50.26 7.35
C GLU A 642 8.40 -49.58 8.69
N GLY A 643 7.37 -49.19 9.44
CA GLY A 643 7.51 -48.58 10.76
C GLY A 643 7.85 -47.08 10.82
N ARG A 644 8.19 -46.42 9.70
CA ARG A 644 8.42 -44.96 9.64
C ARG A 644 7.20 -44.20 9.14
N ALA A 645 6.97 -42.99 9.64
CA ALA A 645 5.88 -42.12 9.22
C ALA A 645 6.00 -41.72 7.73
N TYR A 646 4.89 -41.29 7.12
CA TYR A 646 4.88 -40.81 5.74
C TYR A 646 5.57 -39.45 5.60
N HIS A 647 6.43 -39.29 4.60
CA HIS A 647 7.13 -38.03 4.34
C HIS A 647 6.26 -37.04 3.55
N LEU A 648 5.89 -35.92 4.18
CA LEU A 648 5.05 -34.88 3.57
C LEU A 648 5.82 -33.64 3.11
N MET A 649 7.15 -33.59 3.26
CA MET A 649 7.94 -32.36 3.05
C MET A 649 7.37 -31.13 3.79
N ASN A 650 6.79 -31.32 4.97
CA ASN A 650 6.09 -30.27 5.74
C ASN A 650 4.89 -29.63 5.04
N ASN A 651 4.25 -30.31 4.09
CA ASN A 651 2.98 -29.89 3.50
C ASN A 651 1.81 -30.28 4.39
N GLY A 652 0.95 -29.32 4.69
CA GLY A 652 -0.30 -29.54 5.40
C GLY A 652 -1.42 -30.03 4.49
N VAL A 653 -2.59 -30.26 5.08
CA VAL A 653 -3.80 -30.72 4.39
C VAL A 653 -4.11 -29.88 3.16
N THR A 654 -4.03 -28.56 3.29
CA THR A 654 -4.41 -27.63 2.22
C THR A 654 -3.62 -27.86 0.93
N ASN A 655 -2.31 -28.11 1.05
CA ASN A 655 -1.44 -28.40 -0.10
C ASN A 655 -1.62 -29.84 -0.59
N MET A 656 -1.83 -30.77 0.34
CA MET A 656 -1.95 -32.19 0.02
C MET A 656 -3.30 -32.54 -0.61
N MET A 657 -4.38 -31.78 -0.41
CA MET A 657 -5.66 -32.03 -1.08
C MET A 657 -5.50 -32.12 -2.61
N VAL A 658 -4.69 -31.25 -3.20
CA VAL A 658 -4.45 -31.27 -4.66
C VAL A 658 -3.67 -32.52 -5.08
N ALA A 659 -2.69 -32.95 -4.26
CA ALA A 659 -1.94 -34.19 -4.49
C ALA A 659 -2.86 -35.41 -4.41
N VAL A 660 -3.64 -35.52 -3.33
CA VAL A 660 -4.57 -36.63 -3.11
C VAL A 660 -5.60 -36.71 -4.23
N LEU A 661 -6.20 -35.58 -4.62
CA LEU A 661 -7.19 -35.52 -5.69
C LEU A 661 -6.61 -36.02 -7.02
N LYS A 662 -5.41 -35.56 -7.39
CA LYS A 662 -4.74 -35.99 -8.62
C LYS A 662 -4.37 -37.47 -8.57
N GLY A 663 -3.78 -37.93 -7.46
CA GLY A 663 -3.40 -39.33 -7.30
C GLY A 663 -4.59 -40.29 -7.39
N LEU A 664 -5.76 -39.90 -6.86
CA LEU A 664 -7.00 -40.67 -7.02
C LEU A 664 -7.49 -40.67 -8.47
N ARG A 665 -7.46 -39.52 -9.15
CA ARG A 665 -7.88 -39.40 -10.55
C ARG A 665 -7.00 -40.20 -11.51
N GLU A 666 -5.70 -40.27 -11.24
CA GLU A 666 -4.72 -41.00 -12.05
C GLU A 666 -4.56 -42.48 -11.65
N GLY A 667 -5.26 -42.94 -10.59
CA GLY A 667 -5.13 -44.30 -10.07
C GLY A 667 -3.76 -44.60 -9.42
N GLY A 668 -2.98 -43.57 -9.10
CA GLY A 668 -1.61 -43.66 -8.58
C GLY A 668 -1.48 -43.46 -7.07
N LEU A 669 -2.58 -43.48 -6.31
CA LEU A 669 -2.53 -43.25 -4.85
C LEU A 669 -2.09 -44.52 -4.11
N PHE A 670 -0.78 -44.70 -3.93
CA PHE A 670 -0.22 -45.77 -3.11
C PHE A 670 -0.19 -45.39 -1.62
N PHE A 671 -0.32 -46.37 -0.73
CA PHE A 671 -0.20 -46.19 0.73
C PHE A 671 -1.13 -45.12 1.34
N VAL A 672 -2.37 -45.02 0.84
CA VAL A 672 -3.36 -44.01 1.26
C VAL A 672 -3.48 -43.88 2.77
N GLU A 673 -3.64 -45.00 3.48
CA GLU A 673 -3.78 -45.03 4.94
C GLU A 673 -2.56 -44.39 5.63
N LYS A 674 -1.35 -44.76 5.19
CA LYS A 674 -0.09 -44.25 5.74
C LYS A 674 0.08 -42.75 5.48
N MET A 675 -0.26 -42.30 4.27
CA MET A 675 -0.27 -40.87 3.93
C MET A 675 -1.26 -40.09 4.80
N MET A 676 -2.47 -40.63 5.00
CA MET A 676 -3.49 -40.01 5.87
C MET A 676 -3.04 -39.95 7.32
N ARG A 677 -2.38 -41.01 7.84
CA ARG A 677 -1.76 -40.98 9.18
C ARG A 677 -0.70 -39.88 9.27
N GLY A 678 0.21 -39.79 8.29
CA GLY A 678 1.23 -38.74 8.25
C GLY A 678 0.62 -37.33 8.23
N LEU A 679 -0.45 -37.12 7.45
CA LEU A 679 -1.18 -35.85 7.38
C LEU A 679 -1.83 -35.51 8.72
N TYR A 680 -2.51 -36.48 9.32
CA TYR A 680 -3.14 -36.34 10.62
C TYR A 680 -2.11 -35.93 11.68
N THR A 681 -1.00 -36.65 11.78
CA THR A 681 0.10 -36.35 12.71
C THR A 681 0.67 -34.94 12.49
N PHE A 682 0.81 -34.51 11.24
CA PHE A 682 1.35 -33.18 10.93
C PHE A 682 0.39 -32.05 11.33
N GLU A 683 -0.92 -32.21 11.11
CA GLU A 683 -1.92 -31.22 11.52
C GLU A 683 -2.07 -31.16 13.05
N VAL A 684 -2.05 -32.30 13.75
CA VAL A 684 -1.97 -32.32 15.24
C VAL A 684 -0.73 -31.56 15.72
N TRP A 685 0.43 -31.82 15.12
CA TRP A 685 1.66 -31.11 15.47
C TRP A 685 1.53 -29.59 15.28
N GLN A 686 0.91 -29.12 14.19
CA GLN A 686 0.69 -27.69 13.99
C GLN A 686 -0.24 -27.09 15.06
N ALA A 687 -1.33 -27.78 15.39
CA ALA A 687 -2.30 -27.35 16.38
C ALA A 687 -1.67 -27.25 17.78
N VAL A 688 -1.00 -28.33 18.23
CA VAL A 688 -0.33 -28.38 19.53
C VAL A 688 0.78 -27.33 19.61
N ARG A 689 1.59 -27.20 18.54
CA ARG A 689 2.67 -26.21 18.49
C ARG A 689 2.17 -24.78 18.66
N LYS A 690 0.99 -24.44 18.15
CA LYS A 690 0.40 -23.10 18.31
C LYS A 690 0.20 -22.72 19.78
N ARG A 691 0.00 -23.68 20.69
CA ARG A 691 -0.21 -23.42 22.14
C ARG A 691 1.04 -22.91 22.86
N TYR A 692 2.22 -23.40 22.50
CA TYR A 692 3.48 -23.01 23.16
C TYR A 692 4.36 -22.09 22.29
N ARG A 693 3.98 -21.84 21.02
CA ARG A 693 4.69 -20.94 20.11
C ARG A 693 4.40 -19.47 20.47
N GLY A 694 5.15 -18.94 21.43
CA GLY A 694 5.05 -17.53 21.87
C GLY A 694 5.37 -17.31 23.34
N SER A 695 5.48 -18.36 24.16
CA SER A 695 5.91 -18.24 25.55
C SER A 695 7.45 -18.19 25.64
N GLU A 696 7.99 -17.26 26.44
CA GLU A 696 9.42 -17.22 26.78
C GLU A 696 9.90 -18.51 27.49
N VAL A 697 8.95 -19.35 27.93
CA VAL A 697 9.14 -20.61 28.68
C VAL A 697 8.93 -21.86 27.80
N GLY A 698 9.03 -21.73 26.47
CA GLY A 698 8.60 -22.77 25.52
C GLY A 698 9.06 -24.21 25.79
N ALA A 699 10.25 -24.42 26.38
CA ALA A 699 10.71 -25.75 26.79
C ALA A 699 9.97 -26.32 28.02
N GLY A 700 9.76 -25.50 29.05
CA GLY A 700 9.07 -25.91 30.28
C GLY A 700 7.56 -26.11 30.10
N GLU A 701 6.95 -25.43 29.12
CA GLU A 701 5.54 -25.69 28.75
C GLU A 701 5.39 -27.06 28.08
N VAL A 702 6.27 -27.39 27.12
CA VAL A 702 6.27 -28.70 26.44
C VAL A 702 6.49 -29.83 27.45
N GLU A 703 7.37 -29.61 28.42
CA GLU A 703 7.61 -30.55 29.52
C GLU A 703 6.37 -30.78 30.37
N ARG A 704 5.74 -29.71 30.89
CA ARG A 704 4.49 -29.82 31.65
C ARG A 704 3.37 -30.51 30.86
N MET A 705 3.26 -30.23 29.57
CA MET A 705 2.30 -30.92 28.70
C MET A 705 2.62 -32.40 28.56
N THR A 706 3.90 -32.77 28.44
CA THR A 706 4.34 -34.16 28.34
C THR A 706 4.05 -34.91 29.64
N GLU A 707 4.37 -34.32 30.80
CA GLU A 707 4.07 -34.88 32.12
C GLU A 707 2.56 -35.04 32.36
N GLY A 708 1.79 -34.02 31.99
CA GLY A 708 0.33 -34.01 32.14
C GLY A 708 -0.35 -35.10 31.32
N ILE A 709 0.10 -35.37 30.09
CA ILE A 709 -0.44 -36.45 29.25
C ILE A 709 -0.31 -37.81 29.96
N TRP A 710 0.85 -38.08 30.56
CA TRP A 710 1.14 -39.36 31.23
C TRP A 710 0.65 -39.41 32.68
N GLY A 711 0.07 -38.33 33.21
CA GLY A 711 -0.33 -38.25 34.62
C GLY A 711 0.81 -38.57 35.57
N VAL A 712 2.05 -38.17 35.23
CA VAL A 712 3.26 -38.60 35.96
C VAL A 712 3.18 -38.16 37.42
N ASP A 713 2.99 -39.13 38.30
CA ASP A 713 3.10 -38.91 39.75
C ASP A 713 4.54 -39.18 40.18
N PHE A 714 5.37 -38.12 40.15
CA PHE A 714 6.73 -38.20 40.67
C PHE A 714 6.79 -38.58 42.15
N GLY A 715 5.73 -38.36 42.94
CA GLY A 715 5.69 -38.80 44.34
C GLY A 715 5.64 -40.32 44.47
N LYS A 716 4.89 -40.97 43.58
CA LYS A 716 4.68 -42.43 43.58
C LYS A 716 5.77 -43.19 42.82
N TRP A 717 6.19 -42.67 41.67
CA TRP A 717 6.94 -43.46 40.67
C TRP A 717 8.36 -42.96 40.42
N ARG A 718 8.83 -41.89 41.08
CA ARG A 718 10.22 -41.46 40.94
C ARG A 718 11.14 -42.44 41.65
N VAL A 719 12.32 -42.66 41.07
CA VAL A 719 13.44 -43.24 41.81
C VAL A 719 13.96 -42.18 42.77
N PRO A 720 13.82 -42.36 44.10
CA PRO A 720 14.30 -41.37 45.05
C PRO A 720 15.82 -41.31 44.99
N VAL A 721 16.38 -40.09 45.05
CA VAL A 721 17.79 -39.92 45.36
C VAL A 721 18.05 -40.47 46.77
N THR A 722 19.19 -41.13 46.95
CA THR A 722 19.56 -41.68 48.25
C THR A 722 19.83 -40.54 49.24
N PRO A 723 19.81 -40.80 50.57
CA PRO A 723 20.16 -39.80 51.57
C PRO A 723 21.52 -39.11 51.30
N LEU A 724 21.70 -37.93 51.91
CA LEU A 724 22.95 -37.15 51.77
C LEU A 724 24.17 -38.02 52.13
N PHE A 725 25.20 -37.96 51.28
CA PHE A 725 26.49 -38.64 51.37
C PHE A 725 26.47 -40.15 51.11
N GLU A 726 25.35 -40.70 50.64
CA GLU A 726 25.26 -42.06 50.11
C GLU A 726 25.38 -42.06 48.57
N LYS A 727 25.95 -43.13 48.00
CA LYS A 727 26.07 -43.28 46.54
C LYS A 727 24.67 -43.46 45.94
N ASP A 728 24.32 -42.65 44.95
CA ASP A 728 23.10 -42.85 44.16
C ASP A 728 23.22 -44.00 43.16
N VAL A 729 22.08 -44.49 42.70
CA VAL A 729 21.99 -45.46 41.60
C VAL A 729 22.56 -44.89 40.29
N GLU A 730 23.04 -45.75 39.41
CA GLU A 730 23.52 -45.31 38.09
C GLU A 730 22.34 -44.98 37.16
N GLU A 731 22.53 -44.10 36.17
CA GLU A 731 21.45 -43.72 35.23
C GLU A 731 20.79 -44.93 34.52
N GLY A 732 21.53 -46.03 34.35
CA GLY A 732 21.02 -47.27 33.77
C GLY A 732 20.13 -48.09 34.71
N GLU A 733 20.13 -47.79 36.00
CA GLU A 733 19.42 -48.53 37.06
C GLU A 733 18.15 -47.81 37.53
N VAL A 734 17.87 -46.61 36.99
CA VAL A 734 16.62 -45.89 37.26
C VAL A 734 15.46 -46.72 36.72
N GLN A 735 14.77 -47.44 37.61
CA GLN A 735 13.63 -48.28 37.26
C GLN A 735 12.47 -47.42 36.76
N GLU A 736 11.91 -47.84 35.63
CA GLU A 736 10.75 -47.20 35.02
C GLU A 736 9.52 -48.02 35.41
N GLU A 737 8.69 -47.49 36.29
CA GLU A 737 7.33 -48.00 36.42
C GLU A 737 6.44 -47.26 35.40
N TRP A 738 5.73 -48.06 34.62
CA TRP A 738 4.93 -47.63 33.48
C TRP A 738 3.53 -47.26 33.97
N PRO A 739 3.06 -46.01 33.81
CA PRO A 739 1.64 -45.74 33.93
C PRO A 739 0.91 -46.60 32.90
N ASP A 740 -0.08 -47.37 33.36
CA ASP A 740 -0.86 -48.25 32.47
C ASP A 740 -1.74 -47.45 31.50
N GLU A 741 -2.06 -46.19 31.82
CA GLU A 741 -3.00 -45.35 31.07
C GLU A 741 -2.59 -43.87 31.07
N PHE A 742 -2.93 -43.17 29.99
CA PHE A 742 -2.83 -41.71 29.88
C PHE A 742 -3.91 -41.00 30.71
N ASP A 743 -3.68 -39.74 31.11
CA ASP A 743 -4.72 -38.88 31.67
C ASP A 743 -5.71 -38.48 30.56
N GLU A 744 -6.83 -39.22 30.47
CA GLU A 744 -7.86 -38.99 29.46
C GLU A 744 -8.44 -37.56 29.50
N GLY A 745 -8.55 -36.97 30.70
CA GLY A 745 -9.06 -35.62 30.88
C GLY A 745 -8.13 -34.59 30.26
N TYR A 746 -6.83 -34.72 30.52
CA TYR A 746 -5.81 -33.84 29.98
C TYR A 746 -5.60 -34.03 28.47
N VAL A 747 -5.55 -35.28 28.00
CA VAL A 747 -5.49 -35.60 26.56
C VAL A 747 -6.69 -35.01 25.83
N GLY A 748 -7.90 -35.16 26.39
CA GLY A 748 -9.11 -34.56 25.84
C GLY A 748 -9.03 -33.03 25.76
N GLU A 749 -8.41 -32.37 26.75
CA GLU A 749 -8.18 -30.92 26.71
C GLU A 749 -7.20 -30.50 25.60
N LEU A 750 -6.14 -31.26 25.38
CA LEU A 750 -5.18 -31.01 24.29
C LEU A 750 -5.84 -31.19 22.91
N LEU A 751 -6.69 -32.19 22.76
CA LEU A 751 -7.37 -32.49 21.49
C LEU A 751 -8.50 -31.52 21.14
N LYS A 752 -9.00 -30.71 22.08
CA LYS A 752 -10.05 -29.71 21.79
C LYS A 752 -9.69 -28.77 20.64
N ASP A 753 -8.41 -28.42 20.46
CA ASP A 753 -7.97 -27.57 19.35
C ASP A 753 -7.65 -28.35 18.06
N CYS A 754 -7.66 -29.69 18.14
CA CYS A 754 -7.40 -30.60 17.02
C CYS A 754 -8.70 -31.17 16.42
N TRP A 755 -9.87 -30.69 16.84
CA TRP A 755 -11.18 -31.22 16.41
C TRP A 755 -11.34 -31.30 14.89
N TYR A 756 -10.73 -30.37 14.15
CA TYR A 756 -10.84 -30.31 12.70
C TYR A 756 -10.01 -31.39 11.98
N VAL A 757 -8.98 -31.93 12.65
CA VAL A 757 -8.05 -32.91 12.07
C VAL A 757 -8.77 -34.21 11.72
N ASP A 758 -9.80 -34.57 12.50
CA ASP A 758 -10.61 -35.75 12.25
C ASP A 758 -11.19 -35.76 10.82
N PHE A 759 -11.65 -34.61 10.31
CA PHE A 759 -12.26 -34.52 8.97
C PHE A 759 -11.31 -34.88 7.83
N LEU A 760 -10.00 -34.92 8.07
CA LEU A 760 -9.03 -35.45 7.10
C LEU A 760 -9.39 -36.86 6.66
N THR A 761 -9.86 -37.69 7.58
CA THR A 761 -10.22 -39.09 7.31
C THR A 761 -11.41 -39.23 6.34
N TYR A 762 -12.11 -38.14 6.06
CA TYR A 762 -13.21 -38.13 5.08
C TYR A 762 -12.75 -37.80 3.65
N ILE A 763 -11.59 -37.14 3.50
CA ILE A 763 -11.05 -36.72 2.20
C ILE A 763 -10.96 -37.89 1.21
N PRO A 764 -10.34 -39.04 1.53
CA PRO A 764 -10.18 -40.12 0.55
C PRO A 764 -11.51 -40.62 -0.01
N LYS A 765 -12.52 -40.80 0.85
CA LYS A 765 -13.85 -41.28 0.46
C LYS A 765 -14.57 -40.26 -0.42
N LEU A 766 -14.67 -39.01 0.03
CA LEU A 766 -15.32 -37.95 -0.74
C LEU A 766 -14.65 -37.73 -2.09
N PHE A 767 -13.32 -37.66 -2.12
CA PHE A 767 -12.56 -37.39 -3.34
C PHE A 767 -12.65 -38.57 -4.29
N SER A 768 -12.61 -39.81 -3.80
CA SER A 768 -12.76 -41.00 -4.64
C SER A 768 -14.08 -41.03 -5.40
N ILE A 769 -15.19 -40.64 -4.74
CA ILE A 769 -16.50 -40.52 -5.40
C ILE A 769 -16.51 -39.34 -6.39
N ALA A 770 -15.96 -38.19 -5.97
CA ALA A 770 -15.97 -37.00 -6.82
C ALA A 770 -15.22 -37.19 -8.15
N VAL A 771 -14.09 -37.91 -8.14
CA VAL A 771 -13.26 -38.12 -9.34
C VAL A 771 -13.70 -39.28 -10.23
N GLN A 772 -14.70 -40.07 -9.84
CA GLN A 772 -15.25 -41.12 -10.71
C GLN A 772 -15.82 -40.50 -11.98
N THR A 773 -15.42 -41.01 -13.14
CA THR A 773 -15.84 -40.49 -14.46
C THR A 773 -16.85 -41.40 -15.16
N ASP A 774 -17.08 -42.59 -14.61
CA ASP A 774 -17.96 -43.64 -15.13
C ASP A 774 -19.41 -43.52 -14.64
N ILE A 775 -19.67 -42.63 -13.67
CA ILE A 775 -20.99 -42.38 -13.10
C ILE A 775 -21.40 -40.91 -13.29
N ASP A 776 -22.71 -40.66 -13.37
CA ASP A 776 -23.24 -39.30 -13.48
C ASP A 776 -23.23 -38.54 -12.15
N GLU A 777 -23.53 -37.24 -12.20
CA GLU A 777 -23.52 -36.38 -11.01
C GLU A 777 -24.58 -36.78 -9.97
N ASP A 778 -25.75 -37.26 -10.41
CA ASP A 778 -26.85 -37.65 -9.51
C ASP A 778 -26.49 -38.92 -8.72
N GLU A 779 -25.79 -39.86 -9.35
CA GLU A 779 -25.24 -41.04 -8.71
C GLU A 779 -24.14 -40.66 -7.70
N LYS A 780 -23.22 -39.74 -8.04
CA LYS A 780 -22.23 -39.18 -7.09
C LYS A 780 -22.91 -38.55 -5.88
N VAL A 781 -23.97 -37.77 -6.10
CA VAL A 781 -24.76 -37.16 -5.04
C VAL A 781 -25.34 -38.23 -4.12
N SER A 782 -25.96 -39.26 -4.69
CA SER A 782 -26.52 -40.38 -3.93
C SER A 782 -25.46 -41.10 -3.09
N LEU A 783 -24.29 -41.41 -3.67
CA LEU A 783 -23.19 -42.09 -2.97
C LEU A 783 -22.67 -41.27 -1.78
N ILE A 784 -22.45 -39.96 -1.96
CA ILE A 784 -21.96 -39.09 -0.86
C ILE A 784 -22.99 -38.98 0.26
N LYS A 785 -24.28 -38.86 -0.08
CA LYS A 785 -25.36 -38.82 0.92
C LYS A 785 -25.41 -40.09 1.77
N ASN A 786 -25.18 -41.23 1.12
CA ASN A 786 -25.22 -42.56 1.72
C ASN A 786 -23.91 -43.03 2.38
N LEU A 787 -22.88 -42.17 2.46
CA LEU A 787 -21.68 -42.49 3.23
C LEU A 787 -22.03 -42.85 4.68
N PRO A 788 -21.26 -43.71 5.36
CA PRO A 788 -21.52 -44.02 6.77
C PRO A 788 -21.45 -42.76 7.65
N PRO A 789 -22.07 -42.78 8.84
CA PRO A 789 -21.87 -41.74 9.84
C PRO A 789 -20.37 -41.57 10.16
N PHE A 790 -19.99 -40.34 10.48
CA PHE A 790 -18.62 -40.01 10.82
C PHE A 790 -18.35 -40.36 12.28
N ASP A 791 -17.94 -41.60 12.51
CA ASP A 791 -17.61 -42.13 13.83
C ASP A 791 -16.17 -42.63 13.90
N ASP A 792 -15.74 -43.02 15.10
CA ASP A 792 -14.36 -43.46 15.33
C ASP A 792 -14.00 -44.75 14.58
N SER A 793 -15.00 -45.59 14.25
CA SER A 793 -14.79 -46.79 13.45
C SER A 793 -14.41 -46.44 12.00
N VAL A 794 -15.12 -45.46 11.41
CA VAL A 794 -14.80 -44.96 10.08
C VAL A 794 -13.44 -44.29 10.05
N LYS A 795 -13.11 -43.47 11.07
CA LYS A 795 -11.79 -42.83 11.18
C LYS A 795 -10.66 -43.86 11.28
N ALA A 796 -10.81 -44.85 12.17
CA ALA A 796 -9.83 -45.92 12.36
C ALA A 796 -9.61 -46.74 11.08
N SER A 797 -10.70 -47.06 10.37
CA SER A 797 -10.65 -47.78 9.10
C SER A 797 -9.89 -47.01 8.02
N VAL A 798 -10.11 -45.70 7.86
CA VAL A 798 -9.41 -44.90 6.84
C VAL A 798 -7.93 -44.72 7.19
N LEU A 799 -7.62 -44.62 8.48
CA LEU A 799 -6.26 -44.51 8.96
C LEU A 799 -5.53 -45.86 9.01
N GLY A 800 -6.22 -46.98 8.81
CA GLY A 800 -5.65 -48.33 8.94
C GLY A 800 -5.08 -48.59 10.34
N VAL A 801 -5.81 -48.18 11.39
CA VAL A 801 -5.37 -48.35 12.80
C VAL A 801 -6.38 -49.17 13.60
N GLU A 802 -5.89 -49.97 14.55
CA GLU A 802 -6.72 -50.80 15.42
C GLU A 802 -7.47 -49.97 16.47
N SER A 803 -6.81 -48.95 17.03
CA SER A 803 -7.35 -48.07 18.07
C SER A 803 -7.10 -46.62 17.68
N LEU A 804 -8.18 -45.87 17.47
CA LEU A 804 -8.08 -44.43 17.20
C LEU A 804 -7.51 -43.68 18.40
N LYS A 805 -7.89 -44.08 19.62
CA LYS A 805 -7.41 -43.48 20.87
C LYS A 805 -5.89 -43.59 20.98
N GLU A 806 -5.33 -44.79 20.84
CA GLU A 806 -3.87 -44.98 20.91
C GLU A 806 -3.12 -44.22 19.80
N PHE A 807 -3.74 -44.14 18.61
CA PHE A 807 -3.18 -43.40 17.48
C PHE A 807 -3.12 -41.89 17.76
N THR A 808 -4.19 -41.29 18.29
CA THR A 808 -4.23 -39.86 18.59
C THR A 808 -3.32 -39.48 19.75
N GLU A 809 -3.26 -40.32 20.79
CA GLU A 809 -2.28 -40.18 21.89
C GLU A 809 -0.84 -40.19 21.35
N CYS A 810 -0.53 -41.10 20.44
CA CYS A 810 0.80 -41.14 19.82
C CYS A 810 1.10 -39.88 19.03
N CYS A 811 0.12 -39.35 18.29
CA CYS A 811 0.27 -38.10 17.55
C CYS A 811 0.58 -36.92 18.49
N LEU A 812 -0.05 -36.86 19.67
CA LEU A 812 0.24 -35.83 20.68
C LEU A 812 1.66 -35.96 21.25
N VAL A 813 2.06 -37.18 21.62
CA VAL A 813 3.43 -37.43 22.12
C VAL A 813 4.45 -37.04 21.05
N GLN A 814 4.23 -37.43 19.79
CA GLN A 814 5.10 -37.01 18.69
C GLN A 814 5.13 -35.48 18.51
N ALA A 815 4.01 -34.80 18.73
CA ALA A 815 3.96 -33.35 18.62
C ALA A 815 4.84 -32.64 19.67
N LEU A 816 4.87 -33.18 20.89
CA LEU A 816 5.64 -32.63 22.01
C LEU A 816 7.12 -33.03 21.99
N VAL A 817 7.44 -34.25 21.52
CA VAL A 817 8.85 -34.69 21.39
C VAL A 817 9.53 -33.99 20.21
N TYR A 818 8.84 -33.86 19.09
CA TYR A 818 9.40 -33.32 17.84
C TYR A 818 8.91 -31.89 17.58
N THR A 819 9.34 -30.97 18.45
CA THR A 819 8.82 -29.59 18.52
C THR A 819 9.14 -28.71 17.30
N THR A 820 10.14 -29.08 16.50
CA THR A 820 10.57 -28.32 15.31
C THR A 820 10.52 -29.16 14.03
N LYS A 821 10.39 -28.50 12.87
CA LYS A 821 10.40 -29.19 11.56
C LYS A 821 11.68 -29.99 11.33
N LYS A 822 12.82 -29.47 11.79
CA LYS A 822 14.14 -30.11 11.66
C LYS A 822 14.25 -31.41 12.43
N MET A 823 13.62 -31.51 13.60
CA MET A 823 13.65 -32.74 14.39
C MET A 823 12.85 -33.88 13.75
N ARG A 824 11.93 -33.57 12.83
CA ARG A 824 11.01 -34.56 12.23
C ARG A 824 11.60 -35.28 11.02
N VAL A 825 12.67 -34.74 10.43
CA VAL A 825 13.25 -35.20 9.17
C VAL A 825 14.76 -35.21 9.31
N ASP A 826 15.39 -36.28 8.85
CA ASP A 826 16.83 -36.40 8.76
C ASP A 826 17.37 -35.43 7.68
N GLU A 827 18.26 -34.52 8.05
CA GLU A 827 18.73 -33.46 7.14
C GLU A 827 19.55 -34.01 5.94
N GLU A 828 20.19 -35.17 6.09
CA GLU A 828 21.04 -35.76 5.04
C GLU A 828 20.24 -36.59 4.04
N THR A 829 19.32 -37.41 4.55
CA THR A 829 18.55 -38.38 3.75
C THR A 829 17.18 -37.86 3.34
N GLY A 830 16.66 -36.82 4.02
CA GLY A 830 15.30 -36.32 3.83
C GLY A 830 14.22 -37.26 4.37
N LEU A 831 14.60 -38.35 5.05
CA LEU A 831 13.67 -39.36 5.57
C LEU A 831 13.02 -38.90 6.88
N PRO A 832 11.74 -39.26 7.14
CA PRO A 832 11.11 -39.00 8.44
C PRO A 832 11.82 -39.73 9.58
N LEU A 833 12.11 -39.02 10.67
CA LEU A 833 12.65 -39.59 11.91
C LEU A 833 11.57 -40.12 12.86
N LEU A 834 10.31 -39.88 12.51
CA LEU A 834 9.14 -40.23 13.31
C LEU A 834 8.74 -41.68 13.06
N PRO A 835 8.45 -42.47 14.10
CA PRO A 835 7.79 -43.75 13.90
C PRO A 835 6.38 -43.53 13.32
N ASP A 836 5.89 -44.45 12.51
CA ASP A 836 4.50 -44.44 12.05
C ASP A 836 3.60 -44.68 13.27
N PRO A 837 2.67 -43.76 13.62
CA PRO A 837 1.75 -44.01 14.73
C PRO A 837 0.83 -45.21 14.48
N GLY A 838 0.66 -45.70 13.25
CA GLY A 838 -0.03 -46.96 12.97
C GLY A 838 0.76 -48.21 13.42
N HIS A 839 2.08 -48.10 13.58
CA HIS A 839 2.96 -49.22 13.89
C HIS A 839 3.17 -49.38 15.40
N LYS A 840 2.56 -50.40 15.99
CA LYS A 840 2.52 -50.62 17.46
C LYS A 840 3.90 -50.62 18.12
N GLN A 841 4.86 -51.37 17.58
CA GLN A 841 6.21 -51.45 18.16
C GLN A 841 6.91 -50.08 18.19
N GLY A 842 6.74 -49.27 17.13
CA GLY A 842 7.31 -47.93 17.05
C GLY A 842 6.66 -46.95 18.04
N ARG A 843 5.35 -47.09 18.27
CA ARG A 843 4.64 -46.32 19.31
C ARG A 843 5.18 -46.64 20.70
N GLU A 844 5.25 -47.92 21.04
CA GLU A 844 5.74 -48.37 22.35
C GLU A 844 7.17 -47.89 22.59
N GLU A 845 8.07 -48.03 21.61
CA GLU A 845 9.45 -47.55 21.73
C GLU A 845 9.53 -46.03 21.94
N LEU A 846 8.71 -45.25 21.24
CA LEU A 846 8.63 -43.81 21.44
C LEU A 846 8.16 -43.47 22.86
N TYR A 847 7.14 -44.17 23.37
CA TYR A 847 6.64 -43.98 24.74
C TYR A 847 7.72 -44.30 25.76
N ARG A 848 8.41 -45.46 25.63
CA ARG A 848 9.59 -45.87 26.44
C ARG A 848 10.64 -44.80 26.49
N LYS A 849 11.08 -44.36 25.32
CA LYS A 849 12.11 -43.34 25.23
C LYS A 849 11.69 -42.04 25.90
N THR A 850 10.48 -41.56 25.62
CA THR A 850 9.99 -40.26 26.11
C THR A 850 9.82 -40.26 27.63
N LEU A 851 9.15 -41.28 28.17
CA LEU A 851 8.88 -41.38 29.61
C LEU A 851 10.19 -41.56 30.40
N ARG A 852 11.11 -42.38 29.89
CA ARG A 852 12.46 -42.51 30.46
C ARG A 852 13.18 -41.17 30.52
N GLU A 853 13.15 -40.39 29.44
CA GLU A 853 13.79 -39.07 29.40
C GLU A 853 13.18 -38.09 30.42
N VAL A 854 11.85 -38.15 30.66
CA VAL A 854 11.17 -37.36 31.70
C VAL A 854 11.66 -37.76 33.10
N TYR A 855 11.65 -39.04 33.44
CA TYR A 855 12.11 -39.52 34.75
C TYR A 855 13.61 -39.26 34.98
N LEU A 856 14.46 -39.53 33.98
CA LEU A 856 15.90 -39.28 34.08
C LEU A 856 16.21 -37.80 34.30
N ARG A 857 15.48 -36.91 33.61
CA ARG A 857 15.66 -35.47 33.79
C ARG A 857 15.28 -35.05 35.21
N ARG A 858 14.11 -35.49 35.70
CA ARG A 858 13.67 -35.18 37.07
C ARG A 858 14.64 -35.73 38.11
N TRP A 859 15.12 -36.97 37.94
CA TRP A 859 16.11 -37.57 38.81
C TRP A 859 17.43 -36.78 38.80
N ARG A 860 17.90 -36.29 37.64
CA ARG A 860 19.09 -35.42 37.54
C ARG A 860 18.89 -34.08 38.26
N GLU A 861 17.67 -33.52 38.24
CA GLU A 861 17.34 -32.31 39.01
C GLU A 861 17.41 -32.56 40.51
N ASP A 862 16.75 -33.63 40.98
CA ASP A 862 16.77 -34.04 42.38
C ASP A 862 18.23 -34.37 42.83
N LEU A 863 19.04 -35.00 41.97
CA LEU A 863 20.45 -35.30 42.23
C LEU A 863 21.29 -34.02 42.32
N LYS A 864 21.01 -33.02 41.47
CA LYS A 864 21.67 -31.71 41.51
C LYS A 864 21.30 -30.95 42.77
N GLU A 865 20.05 -31.04 43.23
CA GLU A 865 19.60 -30.47 44.50
C GLU A 865 20.27 -31.16 45.68
N LYS A 866 20.31 -32.49 45.70
CA LYS A 866 21.09 -33.29 46.67
C LYS A 866 22.56 -32.87 46.69
N THR A 867 23.20 -32.78 45.52
CA THR A 867 24.62 -32.40 45.38
C THR A 867 24.88 -31.02 45.99
N ARG A 868 24.00 -30.05 45.73
CA ARG A 868 24.08 -28.69 46.31
C ARG A 868 23.93 -28.70 47.82
N GLU A 869 23.01 -29.50 48.34
CA GLU A 869 22.79 -29.60 49.78
C GLU A 869 23.96 -30.29 50.50
N GLU A 870 24.53 -31.33 49.89
CA GLU A 870 25.76 -31.97 50.38
C GLU A 870 26.94 -31.01 50.37
N ASP A 871 27.09 -30.20 49.32
CA ASP A 871 28.13 -29.17 49.23
C ASP A 871 27.94 -28.10 50.31
N ARG A 872 26.69 -27.70 50.58
CA ARG A 872 26.34 -26.78 51.66
C ARG A 872 26.72 -27.35 53.03
N VAL A 873 26.33 -28.58 53.33
CA VAL A 873 26.63 -29.25 54.60
C VAL A 873 28.13 -29.47 54.77
N LEU A 874 28.85 -29.92 53.74
CA LEU A 874 30.31 -30.04 53.79
C LEU A 874 30.99 -28.68 53.93
N GLY A 875 30.46 -27.63 53.31
CA GLY A 875 30.96 -26.27 53.45
C GLY A 875 30.80 -25.75 54.88
N GLU A 876 29.67 -26.02 55.53
CA GLU A 876 29.45 -25.72 56.95
C GLU A 876 30.37 -26.54 57.86
N MET A 877 30.55 -27.83 57.59
CA MET A 877 31.51 -28.67 58.34
C MET A 877 32.94 -28.18 58.18
N LEU A 878 33.32 -27.74 56.96
CA LEU A 878 34.65 -27.21 56.68
C LEU A 878 34.86 -25.89 57.44
N ARG A 879 33.87 -25.00 57.40
CA ARG A 879 33.85 -23.76 58.19
C ARG A 879 34.05 -24.07 59.67
N ASP A 880 33.27 -24.96 60.25
CA ASP A 880 33.32 -25.27 61.67
C ASP A 880 34.67 -25.88 62.06
N ALA A 881 35.18 -26.85 61.29
CA ALA A 881 36.50 -27.43 61.51
C ALA A 881 37.64 -26.40 61.43
N LEU A 882 37.55 -25.45 60.50
CA LEU A 882 38.51 -24.35 60.36
C LEU A 882 38.42 -23.35 61.53
N VAL A 883 37.21 -23.00 61.96
CA VAL A 883 36.97 -22.09 63.09
C VAL A 883 37.42 -22.72 64.40
N GLU A 884 37.14 -24.01 64.63
CA GLU A 884 37.41 -24.74 65.87
C GLU A 884 38.86 -25.22 66.01
N ALA A 885 39.65 -25.29 64.93
CA ALA A 885 41.04 -25.75 64.96
C ALA A 885 41.86 -25.01 66.05
N GLN A 886 42.54 -25.74 66.94
CA GLN A 886 43.21 -25.10 68.09
C GLN A 886 44.66 -24.68 67.78
N THR A 887 45.20 -25.11 66.64
CA THR A 887 46.57 -24.83 66.19
C THR A 887 46.60 -24.42 64.72
N VAL A 888 47.63 -23.67 64.31
CA VAL A 888 47.83 -23.30 62.89
C VAL A 888 48.08 -24.53 62.02
N ASP A 889 48.81 -25.53 62.52
CA ASP A 889 49.08 -26.77 61.78
C ASP A 889 47.80 -27.57 61.51
N GLU A 890 46.90 -27.65 62.49
CA GLU A 890 45.57 -28.26 62.32
C GLU A 890 44.73 -27.49 61.32
N PHE A 891 44.74 -26.16 61.39
CA PHE A 891 44.05 -25.29 60.44
C PHE A 891 44.57 -25.48 59.00
N VAL A 892 45.88 -25.49 58.80
CA VAL A 892 46.53 -25.73 57.49
C VAL A 892 46.21 -27.15 56.97
N ARG A 893 46.20 -28.14 57.85
CA ARG A 893 45.80 -29.52 57.48
C ARG A 893 44.36 -29.56 56.97
N VAL A 894 43.41 -28.98 57.71
CA VAL A 894 41.98 -28.93 57.31
C VAL A 894 41.81 -28.12 56.02
N LEU A 895 42.56 -27.05 55.82
CA LEU A 895 42.59 -26.28 54.57
C LEU A 895 43.02 -27.13 53.35
N ARG A 896 44.05 -27.96 53.52
CA ARG A 896 44.63 -28.77 52.43
C ARG A 896 43.84 -30.05 52.16
N GLU A 897 43.50 -30.76 53.21
CA GLU A 897 42.85 -32.08 53.13
C GLU A 897 41.33 -31.96 53.01
N GLY A 898 40.78 -30.83 53.45
CA GLY A 898 39.33 -30.58 53.47
C GLY A 898 38.61 -31.34 54.57
N VAL A 899 37.28 -31.38 54.47
CA VAL A 899 36.43 -32.27 55.28
C VAL A 899 35.80 -33.31 54.37
N GLN A 900 35.73 -34.54 54.87
CA GLN A 900 35.13 -35.66 54.16
C GLN A 900 33.92 -36.18 54.92
N LYS A 901 32.83 -36.44 54.20
CA LYS A 901 31.66 -37.15 54.71
C LYS A 901 31.16 -38.12 53.65
N GLY A 902 31.10 -39.41 54.01
CA GLY A 902 30.82 -40.48 53.05
C GLY A 902 31.87 -40.53 51.95
N THR A 903 31.42 -40.54 50.69
CA THR A 903 32.28 -40.60 49.49
C THR A 903 32.72 -39.23 48.97
N ARG A 904 32.26 -38.13 49.57
CA ARG A 904 32.54 -36.77 49.11
C ARG A 904 33.49 -36.04 50.04
N THR A 905 34.40 -35.29 49.44
CA THR A 905 35.36 -34.41 50.12
C THR A 905 35.15 -32.98 49.62
N SER A 906 35.04 -32.03 50.55
CA SER A 906 35.02 -30.60 50.23
C SER A 906 36.31 -29.95 50.72
N CYS A 907 36.97 -29.25 49.81
CA CYS A 907 38.17 -28.46 50.05
C CYS A 907 38.00 -27.09 49.40
N LEU A 908 38.75 -26.10 49.89
CA LEU A 908 38.72 -24.75 49.33
C LEU A 908 39.46 -24.72 47.99
N LYS A 909 38.74 -24.49 46.88
CA LYS A 909 39.32 -24.45 45.53
C LYS A 909 39.80 -23.05 45.11
N GLY A 910 39.41 -22.01 45.83
CA GLY A 910 39.84 -20.63 45.61
C GLY A 910 38.85 -19.59 46.13
N PRO A 911 39.16 -18.28 45.99
CA PRO A 911 38.35 -17.18 46.55
C PRO A 911 36.94 -17.06 45.96
N SER A 912 36.73 -17.58 44.75
CA SER A 912 35.46 -17.53 44.02
C SER A 912 34.50 -18.68 44.37
N ASP A 913 34.97 -19.68 45.12
CA ASP A 913 34.19 -20.82 45.58
C ASP A 913 33.11 -20.38 46.60
N GLU A 914 31.91 -20.93 46.51
CA GLU A 914 30.84 -20.64 47.49
C GLU A 914 31.24 -21.08 48.90
N VAL A 915 31.98 -22.19 49.02
CA VAL A 915 32.49 -22.67 50.30
C VAL A 915 33.51 -21.68 50.88
N PHE A 916 34.33 -21.05 50.03
CA PHE A 916 35.26 -20.01 50.48
C PHE A 916 34.51 -18.81 51.05
N LYS A 917 33.44 -18.35 50.40
CA LYS A 917 32.63 -17.24 50.90
C LYS A 917 31.98 -17.55 52.25
N VAL A 918 31.52 -18.78 52.46
CA VAL A 918 30.97 -19.23 53.75
C VAL A 918 32.04 -19.22 54.84
N VAL A 919 33.25 -19.71 54.54
CA VAL A 919 34.39 -19.69 55.46
C VAL A 919 34.84 -18.25 55.73
N GLU A 920 35.03 -17.45 54.69
CA GLU A 920 35.41 -16.03 54.77
C GLU A 920 34.43 -15.26 55.65
N ALA A 921 33.12 -15.37 55.39
CA ALA A 921 32.09 -14.74 56.20
C ALA A 921 32.23 -15.12 57.69
N ALA A 922 32.46 -16.39 58.02
CA ALA A 922 32.64 -16.83 59.40
C ALA A 922 33.85 -16.19 60.10
N PHE A 923 34.93 -15.91 59.37
CA PHE A 923 36.12 -15.24 59.90
C PHE A 923 35.98 -13.71 59.96
N PHE A 924 35.07 -13.11 59.18
CA PHE A 924 34.85 -11.65 59.10
C PHE A 924 33.58 -11.14 59.81
N VAL A 925 32.69 -12.02 60.28
CA VAL A 925 31.60 -11.65 61.19
C VAL A 925 32.22 -11.04 62.44
N LYS A 926 31.96 -9.75 62.68
CA LYS A 926 32.43 -9.07 63.88
C LYS A 926 31.86 -9.80 65.10
N VAL A 927 32.74 -10.27 65.97
CA VAL A 927 32.39 -10.75 67.31
C VAL A 927 31.92 -9.53 68.12
N GLU A 928 30.68 -9.08 67.91
CA GLU A 928 30.16 -7.87 68.56
C GLU A 928 29.88 -8.05 70.07
N ASP A 929 29.82 -9.28 70.58
CA ASP A 929 29.50 -9.55 72.00
C ASP A 929 30.61 -10.24 72.82
N GLY A 930 31.85 -10.34 72.30
CA GLY A 930 33.02 -10.77 73.07
C GLY A 930 32.97 -12.18 73.70
N THR A 931 31.96 -13.00 73.37
CA THR A 931 31.73 -14.33 73.97
C THR A 931 32.26 -15.50 73.14
N GLU A 932 32.53 -15.34 71.84
CA GLU A 932 33.18 -16.37 71.02
C GLU A 932 34.53 -15.87 70.50
N LYS A 933 35.63 -16.37 71.09
CA LYS A 933 36.98 -16.14 70.58
C LYS A 933 37.35 -17.28 69.65
N ILE A 934 37.40 -17.02 68.34
CA ILE A 934 38.02 -17.93 67.37
C ILE A 934 39.51 -18.09 67.79
N PRO A 935 39.97 -19.31 68.09
CA PRO A 935 41.36 -19.54 68.47
C PRO A 935 42.30 -19.12 67.34
N LEU A 936 43.37 -18.39 67.68
CA LEU A 936 44.41 -17.98 66.72
C LEU A 936 43.84 -17.23 65.50
N HIS A 937 42.81 -16.39 65.73
CA HIS A 937 42.05 -15.72 64.66
C HIS A 937 42.92 -14.94 63.68
N ALA A 938 43.90 -14.18 64.19
CA ALA A 938 44.79 -13.38 63.34
C ALA A 938 45.72 -14.26 62.48
N GLU A 939 46.25 -15.33 63.06
CA GLU A 939 47.15 -16.28 62.40
C GLU A 939 46.40 -17.12 61.36
N LYS A 940 45.18 -17.57 61.68
CA LYS A 940 44.29 -18.28 60.75
C LYS A 940 43.84 -17.40 59.61
N LEU A 941 43.46 -16.15 59.88
CA LEU A 941 43.05 -15.19 58.85
C LEU A 941 44.22 -14.84 57.92
N ALA A 942 45.41 -14.59 58.47
CA ALA A 942 46.62 -14.39 57.67
C ALA A 942 46.93 -15.62 56.80
N THR A 943 46.80 -16.83 57.36
CA THR A 943 47.00 -18.09 56.61
C THR A 943 45.94 -18.27 55.52
N LEU A 944 44.67 -17.96 55.78
CA LEU A 944 43.58 -18.04 54.81
C LEU A 944 43.75 -17.04 53.66
N ILE A 945 44.17 -15.79 53.96
CA ILE A 945 44.47 -14.75 52.96
C ILE A 945 45.73 -15.11 52.15
N THR A 946 46.72 -15.75 52.77
CA THR A 946 47.92 -16.20 52.07
C THR A 946 47.63 -17.40 51.17
N ALA A 947 46.76 -18.31 51.62
CA ALA A 947 46.32 -19.49 50.86
C ALA A 947 45.33 -19.16 49.72
N SER A 948 44.67 -17.99 49.76
CA SER A 948 43.77 -17.51 48.72
C SER A 948 44.48 -16.82 47.55
N LEU A 949 45.80 -16.61 47.66
CA LEU A 949 46.69 -16.26 46.57
C LEU A 949 47.10 -17.53 45.79
N PRO A 950 47.21 -17.50 44.46
CA PRO A 950 47.54 -18.69 43.67
C PRO A 950 48.84 -19.34 44.15
N PHE A 951 48.79 -20.65 44.42
CA PHE A 951 49.84 -21.47 45.05
C PHE A 951 51.24 -21.42 44.38
N GLU A 952 51.38 -20.80 43.21
CA GLU A 952 52.65 -20.69 42.47
C GLU A 952 53.62 -19.63 43.02
N SER A 953 53.25 -18.84 44.03
CA SER A 953 54.04 -17.66 44.46
C SER A 953 54.56 -17.67 45.90
N ILE A 954 54.70 -18.81 46.58
CA ILE A 954 55.29 -18.85 47.94
C ILE A 954 56.73 -19.39 47.87
N PRO A 955 57.79 -18.58 48.14
CA PRO A 955 59.16 -19.07 48.24
C PRO A 955 59.40 -19.83 49.55
N GLU A 956 60.27 -20.85 49.52
CA GLU A 956 60.71 -21.61 50.70
C GLU A 956 61.28 -20.72 51.82
N PRO A 957 61.14 -21.11 53.09
CA PRO A 957 61.54 -20.29 54.22
C PRO A 957 63.06 -20.36 54.45
N LEU A 958 63.67 -19.21 54.71
CA LEU A 958 65.03 -19.09 55.24
C LEU A 958 65.05 -18.02 56.35
N PRO A 959 65.90 -18.22 57.36
CA PRO A 959 65.59 -18.69 58.71
C PRO A 959 64.84 -17.69 59.61
#